data_AF-R6KD14-F1
#
_entry.id   AF-R6KD14-F1
#
_cell.length_a   1.000
_cell.length_b   1.000
_cell.length_c   1.000
_cell.angle_alpha   90.00
_cell.angle_beta   90.00
_cell.angle_gamma   90.00
#
_symmetry.space_group_name_H-M   'P 1'
#
loop_
_entity.id
_entity.type
_entity.pdbx_description
1 polymer ?
#
loop_
_entity_poly.entity_id
_entity_poly.type
_entity_poly.pdbx_seq_one_letter_code
_entity_poly.pdbx_strand_id
1 'polypeptide(L)'
;MVRFLELISIYMGKNNKYRNWMVAPMNEVNELFTKENVEQIVVPQIVKDDLLSIIEEKLKRAGFYYRIAYRVKAVDSMVNKLIFKDYRRPGTENADKKMQDLIGIRIILYFVDDVDTCRKLLDTLFASPGMWETTENNEYEFKAMKVNGIFRLPAYLSKTIVNPYLTEYVDDTFEVQVRTNSFEGWHEIEHDMRYKGSAFGIGNEALARKMNSILATFELCDDSIVVLLEDLGHQHYKDKKWNDMLRCHYRLKFENEPLHPYIEELFDSDTELAKIFYKFKRPAAIEQLWMDTSEKGIELTVNNIVRIVNQIGPNDERLNEVFKRIDEEHGQAMEAVSRRRKFEPFKKLGIYKVFQSHSFIDLTNLSIEDAYKKAVNYIYSWVSSRFSEVFDDMPDSVKNYDNESPGYRVSIAYEPEKLYFKEITTHLDSKIANRLWISVATIEKQGDRLMFDVSNEYSEPTEKYRDNENILFSRPNFYGEIADNIGICDIERLRQNVRSIGDKEEYGVLKKLITDEQREFPVVVFVASDDYWVEKFDVDYFAYLVGYYAHIKRITTEELAEQFAKDYDLDEDEYRDSITVFYPGKAPVTSYKSHILNTTFEVIKIEKKKYWNENGCRAFRRQLVSDIRENNVVK
;
A
#
# COMPACT_ATOMS: atom_id res chain seq x y z
N MET A 1 4.23 10.78 41.14
CA MET A 1 2.79 11.15 41.04
C MET A 1 2.47 12.42 41.85
N VAL A 2 2.72 12.45 43.16
CA VAL A 2 2.45 13.62 44.04
C VAL A 2 3.16 14.92 43.59
N ARG A 3 4.46 14.87 43.27
CA ARG A 3 5.21 16.03 42.73
C ARG A 3 4.79 16.48 41.33
N PHE A 4 4.17 15.60 40.54
CA PHE A 4 3.68 15.94 39.18
C PHE A 4 2.32 16.65 39.25
N LEU A 5 1.51 16.31 40.26
CA LEU A 5 0.22 16.94 40.53
C LEU A 5 0.36 18.31 41.23
N GLU A 6 1.38 18.51 42.08
CA GLU A 6 1.71 19.83 42.65
C GLU A 6 2.07 20.86 41.57
N LEU A 7 2.77 20.45 40.51
CA LEU A 7 3.14 21.31 39.39
C LEU A 7 1.92 21.75 38.56
N ILE A 8 0.90 20.89 38.41
CA ILE A 8 -0.34 21.23 37.69
C ILE A 8 -1.24 22.17 38.52
N SER A 9 -1.31 21.94 39.84
CA SER A 9 -2.07 22.79 40.78
C SER A 9 -1.54 24.22 40.82
N ILE A 10 -0.21 24.40 40.78
CA ILE A 10 0.43 25.73 40.74
C ILE A 10 0.20 26.42 39.37
N TYR A 11 0.09 25.65 38.28
CA TYR A 11 -0.07 26.18 36.92
C TYR A 11 -1.52 26.63 36.61
N MET A 12 -2.53 26.02 37.22
CA MET A 12 -3.95 26.32 36.94
C MET A 12 -4.63 27.29 37.93
N GLY A 13 -4.00 27.58 39.08
CA GLY A 13 -4.55 28.48 40.12
C GLY A 13 -4.65 29.97 39.75
N LYS A 14 -4.25 30.39 38.54
CA LYS A 14 -4.12 31.81 38.14
C LYS A 14 -5.12 32.30 37.08
N ASN A 15 -6.12 31.50 36.70
CA ASN A 15 -7.15 31.92 35.75
C ASN A 15 -8.47 32.35 36.45
N ASN A 16 -8.80 33.64 36.44
CA ASN A 16 -10.01 34.18 37.10
C ASN A 16 -11.34 33.75 36.46
N LYS A 17 -11.35 33.18 35.24
CA LYS A 17 -12.55 32.57 34.62
C LYS A 17 -12.82 31.12 35.09
N TYR A 18 -11.91 30.55 35.87
CA TYR A 18 -11.96 29.17 36.39
C TYR A 18 -12.13 29.12 37.91
N ARG A 19 -12.47 30.25 38.55
CA ARG A 19 -12.60 30.33 40.02
C ARG A 19 -13.83 29.58 40.58
N ASN A 20 -14.84 29.29 39.76
CA ASN A 20 -15.94 28.39 40.15
C ASN A 20 -15.61 26.90 40.00
N TRP A 21 -14.39 26.53 39.59
CA TRP A 21 -13.97 25.14 39.36
C TRP A 21 -13.33 24.46 40.58
N MET A 22 -13.30 25.14 41.73
CA MET A 22 -12.93 24.53 43.02
C MET A 22 -14.16 24.01 43.76
N VAL A 23 -14.95 23.10 43.18
CA VAL A 23 -15.64 22.03 43.93
C VAL A 23 -16.00 20.89 42.96
N ALA A 24 -14.99 20.19 42.44
CA ALA A 24 -15.12 18.75 42.26
C ALA A 24 -14.01 18.15 43.12
N PRO A 25 -14.32 17.27 44.10
CA PRO A 25 -13.29 16.73 44.96
C PRO A 25 -12.24 16.02 44.08
N MET A 26 -11.00 16.03 44.55
CA MET A 26 -9.88 15.25 44.01
C MET A 26 -10.19 13.76 44.17
N ASN A 27 -11.20 13.29 43.44
CA ASN A 27 -11.68 11.91 43.38
C ASN A 27 -10.80 11.18 42.36
N GLU A 28 -10.51 9.93 42.69
CA GLU A 28 -9.67 8.99 41.92
C GLU A 28 -9.93 9.11 40.42
N VAL A 29 -8.90 9.51 39.67
CA VAL A 29 -8.88 9.40 38.21
C VAL A 29 -9.14 7.94 37.89
N ASN A 30 -10.05 7.67 36.95
CA ASN A 30 -10.39 6.31 36.55
C ASN A 30 -9.12 5.52 36.24
N GLU A 31 -8.92 4.41 36.96
CA GLU A 31 -7.70 3.58 36.88
C GLU A 31 -7.48 3.00 35.48
N LEU A 32 -8.52 2.99 34.63
CA LEU A 32 -8.40 2.54 33.25
C LEU A 32 -7.77 3.59 32.32
N PHE A 33 -7.76 4.88 32.69
CA PHE A 33 -7.25 5.97 31.85
C PHE A 33 -5.72 6.08 31.93
N THR A 34 -5.03 4.99 31.62
CA THR A 34 -3.57 4.89 31.61
C THR A 34 -3.03 4.87 30.19
N LYS A 35 -1.73 5.19 30.07
CA LYS A 35 -1.02 5.09 28.80
C LYS A 35 -0.97 3.65 28.30
N GLU A 36 -0.73 2.68 29.20
CA GLU A 36 -0.66 1.27 28.81
C GLU A 36 -1.97 0.78 28.19
N ASN A 37 -3.13 1.13 28.77
CA ASN A 37 -4.42 0.69 28.24
C ASN A 37 -4.74 1.32 26.89
N VAL A 38 -4.33 2.58 26.66
CA VAL A 38 -4.51 3.26 25.38
C VAL A 38 -3.58 2.69 24.29
N GLU A 39 -2.34 2.31 24.64
CA GLU A 39 -1.39 1.69 23.70
C GLU A 39 -1.87 0.33 23.16
N GLN A 40 -2.78 -0.34 23.88
CA GLN A 40 -3.40 -1.60 23.44
C GLN A 40 -4.54 -1.38 22.42
N ILE A 41 -4.89 -0.12 22.11
CA ILE A 41 -5.86 0.18 21.07
C ILE A 41 -5.16 0.09 19.71
N VAL A 42 -5.61 -0.85 18.88
CA VAL A 42 -5.08 -1.04 17.52
C VAL A 42 -6.17 -0.73 16.51
N VAL A 43 -5.92 0.28 15.68
CA VAL A 43 -6.74 0.62 14.51
C VAL A 43 -6.05 0.05 13.27
N PRO A 44 -6.59 -1.00 12.63
CA PRO A 44 -5.97 -1.60 11.46
C PRO A 44 -5.97 -0.67 10.23
N GLN A 45 -5.04 -0.89 9.31
CA GLN A 45 -4.87 -0.07 8.10
C GLN A 45 -6.11 -0.08 7.19
N ILE A 46 -6.84 -1.21 7.12
CA ILE A 46 -8.08 -1.34 6.33
C ILE A 46 -9.14 -0.28 6.72
N VAL A 47 -9.18 0.13 7.99
CA VAL A 47 -10.12 1.18 8.45
C VAL A 47 -9.81 2.52 7.79
N LYS A 48 -8.52 2.86 7.62
CA LYS A 48 -8.12 4.07 6.89
C LYS A 48 -8.47 3.93 5.41
N ASP A 49 -8.08 2.82 4.79
CA ASP A 49 -8.15 2.66 3.34
C ASP A 49 -9.61 2.66 2.86
N ASP A 50 -10.50 1.93 3.55
CA ASP A 50 -11.92 1.85 3.18
C ASP A 50 -12.66 3.16 3.43
N LEU A 51 -12.47 3.81 4.59
CA LEU A 51 -13.13 5.09 4.88
C LEU A 51 -12.70 6.18 3.90
N LEU A 52 -11.40 6.26 3.59
CA LEU A 52 -10.91 7.19 2.59
C LEU A 52 -11.45 6.85 1.21
N SER A 53 -11.46 5.58 0.81
CA SER A 53 -12.01 5.16 -0.48
C SER A 53 -13.48 5.59 -0.65
N ILE A 54 -14.33 5.32 0.35
CA ILE A 54 -15.77 5.67 0.32
C ILE A 54 -15.97 7.18 0.15
N ILE A 55 -15.27 7.98 0.96
CA ILE A 55 -15.43 9.44 0.97
C ILE A 55 -14.84 10.06 -0.29
N GLU A 56 -13.61 9.67 -0.66
CA GLU A 56 -12.91 10.24 -1.81
C GLU A 56 -13.59 9.89 -3.12
N GLU A 57 -14.13 8.68 -3.29
CA GLU A 57 -14.88 8.32 -4.49
C GLU A 57 -16.03 9.32 -4.73
N LYS A 58 -16.80 9.61 -3.69
CA LYS A 58 -17.98 10.49 -3.80
C LYS A 58 -17.60 11.95 -3.95
N LEU A 59 -16.57 12.43 -3.25
CA LEU A 59 -16.03 13.78 -3.45
C LEU A 59 -15.47 13.97 -4.87
N LYS A 60 -14.79 12.96 -5.42
CA LYS A 60 -14.28 12.96 -6.80
C LYS A 60 -15.43 12.99 -7.80
N ARG A 61 -16.43 12.12 -7.67
CA ARG A 61 -17.62 12.09 -8.57
C ARG A 61 -18.38 13.42 -8.55
N ALA A 62 -18.46 14.09 -7.40
CA ALA A 62 -19.07 15.40 -7.28
C ALA A 62 -18.20 16.56 -7.82
N GLY A 63 -16.95 16.30 -8.20
CA GLY A 63 -16.06 17.30 -8.82
C GLY A 63 -15.47 18.33 -7.86
N PHE A 64 -15.42 18.06 -6.55
CA PHE A 64 -14.90 19.01 -5.56
C PHE A 64 -13.38 19.28 -5.72
N TYR A 65 -12.98 20.52 -5.46
CA TYR A 65 -11.59 20.85 -5.16
C TYR A 65 -11.33 20.62 -3.67
N TYR A 66 -10.71 19.48 -3.35
CA TYR A 66 -10.47 19.09 -1.97
C TYR A 66 -9.08 18.45 -1.76
N ARG A 67 -8.68 18.40 -0.49
CA ARG A 67 -7.67 17.50 0.07
C ARG A 67 -8.28 16.78 1.26
N ILE A 68 -7.86 15.55 1.49
CA ILE A 68 -8.31 14.77 2.65
C ILE A 68 -7.11 14.35 3.49
N ALA A 69 -7.26 14.40 4.81
CA ALA A 69 -6.27 13.89 5.75
C ALA A 69 -6.93 12.96 6.75
N TYR A 70 -6.30 11.81 6.98
CA TYR A 70 -6.72 10.84 7.99
C TYR A 70 -5.73 10.85 9.14
N ARG A 71 -6.25 10.74 10.38
CA ARG A 71 -5.43 10.55 11.57
C ARG A 71 -6.10 9.64 12.57
N VAL A 72 -5.28 8.85 13.27
CA VAL A 72 -5.64 8.22 14.54
C VAL A 72 -5.10 9.11 15.66
N LYS A 73 -5.90 9.31 16.71
CA LYS A 73 -5.50 10.14 17.85
C LYS A 73 -4.27 9.55 18.53
N ALA A 74 -3.27 10.39 18.78
CA ALA A 74 -2.05 9.96 19.46
C ALA A 74 -2.34 9.54 20.91
N VAL A 75 -1.61 8.54 21.40
CA VAL A 75 -1.76 7.94 22.75
C VAL A 75 -1.82 9.00 23.85
N ASP A 76 -0.83 9.89 23.92
CA ASP A 76 -0.77 10.91 24.98
C ASP A 76 -1.94 11.89 24.91
N SER A 77 -2.38 12.24 23.69
CA SER A 77 -3.55 13.11 23.49
C SER A 77 -4.86 12.43 23.89
N MET A 78 -4.94 11.11 23.71
CA MET A 78 -6.10 10.32 24.11
C MET A 78 -6.19 10.19 25.63
N VAL A 79 -5.09 9.82 26.31
CA VAL A 79 -5.04 9.76 27.78
C VAL A 79 -5.43 11.11 28.40
N ASN A 80 -4.82 12.21 27.93
CA ASN A 80 -5.13 13.55 28.43
C ASN A 80 -6.61 13.90 28.21
N LYS A 81 -7.19 13.52 27.06
CA LYS A 81 -8.61 13.78 26.78
C LYS A 81 -9.53 12.98 27.68
N LEU A 82 -9.24 11.69 27.90
CA LEU A 82 -10.02 10.81 28.77
C LEU A 82 -10.03 11.32 30.22
N ILE A 83 -8.86 11.67 30.76
CA ILE A 83 -8.72 12.23 32.12
C ILE A 83 -9.42 13.58 32.24
N PHE A 84 -9.23 14.47 31.25
CA PHE A 84 -9.79 15.82 31.31
C PHE A 84 -11.32 15.84 31.18
N LYS A 85 -11.88 15.01 30.29
CA LYS A 85 -13.34 14.94 30.08
C LYS A 85 -14.04 14.01 31.05
N ASP A 86 -13.30 13.11 31.69
CA ASP A 86 -13.76 12.16 32.70
C ASP A 86 -15.05 11.45 32.26
N TYR A 87 -15.00 10.90 31.03
CA TYR A 87 -16.13 10.25 30.38
C TYR A 87 -16.70 9.14 31.27
N ARG A 88 -18.03 8.96 31.22
CA ARG A 88 -18.78 7.96 32.01
C ARG A 88 -18.81 8.17 33.52
N ARG A 89 -18.26 9.26 34.06
CA ARG A 89 -18.39 9.56 35.48
C ARG A 89 -19.82 10.03 35.82
N PRO A 90 -20.55 9.31 36.70
CA PRO A 90 -21.89 9.69 37.12
C PRO A 90 -21.93 11.10 37.73
N GLY A 91 -22.94 11.88 37.37
CA GLY A 91 -23.13 13.24 37.88
C GLY A 91 -22.30 14.34 37.18
N THR A 92 -21.57 14.00 36.11
CA THR A 92 -20.85 14.97 35.26
C THR A 92 -21.59 15.23 33.94
N GLU A 93 -21.26 16.32 33.24
CA GLU A 93 -21.79 16.63 31.89
C GLU A 93 -21.44 15.59 30.81
N ASN A 94 -20.49 14.70 31.09
CA ASN A 94 -20.00 13.65 30.20
C ASN A 94 -20.36 12.23 30.69
N ALA A 95 -21.27 12.11 31.67
CA ALA A 95 -21.71 10.83 32.24
C ALA A 95 -22.25 9.86 31.17
N ASP A 96 -22.96 10.38 30.17
CA ASP A 96 -23.55 9.57 29.10
C ASP A 96 -22.73 9.58 27.80
N LYS A 97 -21.56 10.24 27.80
CA LYS A 97 -20.76 10.47 26.60
C LYS A 97 -19.55 9.54 26.53
N LYS A 98 -19.14 9.22 25.31
CA LYS A 98 -17.89 8.52 24.96
C LYS A 98 -17.00 9.44 24.12
N MET A 99 -15.72 9.10 24.00
CA MET A 99 -14.80 9.76 23.07
C MET A 99 -15.11 9.33 21.63
N GLN A 100 -15.29 10.30 20.72
CA GLN A 100 -15.75 10.08 19.34
C GLN A 100 -14.68 10.40 18.26
N ASP A 101 -13.53 10.94 18.66
CA ASP A 101 -12.43 11.37 17.78
C ASP A 101 -11.20 10.45 17.88
N LEU A 102 -11.41 9.15 18.11
CA LEU A 102 -10.32 8.16 17.97
C LEU A 102 -9.78 8.21 16.54
N ILE A 103 -10.70 8.18 15.57
CA ILE A 103 -10.44 8.35 14.16
C ILE A 103 -10.92 9.73 13.75
N GLY A 104 -10.05 10.51 13.12
CA GLY A 104 -10.36 11.83 12.61
C GLY A 104 -10.06 11.92 11.11
N ILE A 105 -11.01 12.47 10.35
CA ILE A 105 -10.88 12.78 8.93
C ILE A 105 -11.05 14.29 8.76
N ARG A 106 -10.13 14.93 8.04
CA ARG A 106 -10.23 16.34 7.67
C ARG A 106 -10.45 16.45 6.18
N ILE A 107 -11.53 17.10 5.79
CA ILE A 107 -11.83 17.43 4.39
C ILE A 107 -11.58 18.93 4.23
N ILE A 108 -10.55 19.25 3.46
CA ILE A 108 -10.05 20.60 3.24
C ILE A 108 -10.49 21.03 1.85
N LEU A 109 -11.49 21.91 1.79
CA LEU A 109 -12.10 22.45 0.57
C LEU A 109 -11.41 23.74 0.15
N TYR A 110 -11.47 24.03 -1.14
CA TYR A 110 -10.86 25.23 -1.72
C TYR A 110 -11.83 26.42 -1.77
N PHE A 111 -13.13 26.16 -1.81
CA PHE A 111 -14.16 27.18 -1.83
C PHE A 111 -15.07 27.07 -0.60
N VAL A 112 -15.44 28.21 -0.02
CA VAL A 112 -16.23 28.27 1.22
C VAL A 112 -17.68 27.84 1.01
N ASP A 113 -18.25 28.10 -0.17
CA ASP A 113 -19.60 27.68 -0.57
C ASP A 113 -19.73 26.16 -0.79
N ASP A 114 -18.61 25.43 -0.86
CA ASP A 114 -18.59 23.96 -0.89
C ASP A 114 -18.82 23.31 0.48
N VAL A 115 -18.64 24.04 1.59
CA VAL A 115 -18.67 23.45 2.94
C VAL A 115 -20.04 22.83 3.25
N ASP A 116 -21.13 23.54 3.00
CA ASP A 116 -22.49 23.02 3.23
C ASP A 116 -22.89 21.93 2.23
N THR A 117 -22.44 22.05 0.98
CA THR A 117 -22.69 21.06 -0.07
C THR A 117 -21.98 19.74 0.24
N CYS A 118 -20.72 19.79 0.69
CA CYS A 118 -19.96 18.64 1.16
C CYS A 118 -20.61 17.99 2.38
N ARG A 119 -21.12 18.80 3.32
CA ARG A 119 -21.85 18.32 4.51
C ARG A 119 -23.04 17.45 4.12
N LYS A 120 -23.88 17.95 3.21
CA LYS A 120 -25.04 17.23 2.67
C LYS A 120 -24.65 15.96 1.94
N LEU A 121 -23.56 15.98 1.15
CA LEU A 121 -23.04 14.78 0.50
C LEU A 121 -22.66 13.72 1.54
N LEU A 122 -21.91 14.10 2.59
CA LEU A 122 -21.46 13.16 3.62
C LEU A 122 -22.62 12.49 4.36
N ASP A 123 -23.71 13.22 4.59
CA ASP A 123 -24.94 12.68 5.21
C ASP A 123 -25.59 11.54 4.40
N THR A 124 -25.23 11.37 3.13
CA THR A 124 -25.74 10.30 2.26
C THR A 124 -24.85 9.06 2.19
N LEU A 125 -23.64 9.10 2.76
CA LEU A 125 -22.63 8.06 2.53
C LEU A 125 -22.76 6.84 3.44
N PHE A 126 -23.26 7.05 4.66
CA PHE A 126 -23.28 6.04 5.71
C PHE A 126 -24.72 5.71 6.12
N ALA A 127 -24.88 4.62 6.89
CA ALA A 127 -26.20 4.12 7.29
C ALA A 127 -27.05 5.16 8.07
N SER A 128 -26.40 6.15 8.70
CA SER A 128 -27.04 7.27 9.35
C SER A 128 -26.32 8.58 8.98
N PRO A 129 -27.05 9.70 8.85
CA PRO A 129 -26.45 11.02 8.71
C PRO A 129 -25.48 11.36 9.85
N GLY A 130 -24.57 12.29 9.58
CA GLY A 130 -23.63 12.77 10.59
C GLY A 130 -24.33 13.60 11.66
N MET A 131 -23.87 13.47 12.90
CA MET A 131 -24.27 14.41 13.96
C MET A 131 -23.35 15.62 13.89
N TRP A 132 -23.87 16.74 13.37
CA TRP A 132 -23.08 17.94 13.13
C TRP A 132 -23.09 18.88 14.33
N GLU A 133 -21.89 19.27 14.78
CA GLU A 133 -21.64 20.37 15.70
C GLU A 133 -21.12 21.58 14.91
N THR A 134 -21.92 22.64 14.87
CA THR A 134 -21.57 23.91 14.24
C THR A 134 -21.48 25.03 15.26
N THR A 135 -20.52 25.94 15.11
CA THR A 135 -20.42 27.11 16.01
C THR A 135 -21.52 28.13 15.65
N GLU A 136 -22.33 28.52 16.64
CA GLU A 136 -23.35 29.56 16.46
C GLU A 136 -22.70 30.96 16.37
N ASN A 137 -23.01 31.69 15.30
CA ASN A 137 -22.61 33.08 15.15
C ASN A 137 -23.57 34.01 15.90
N ASN A 138 -23.03 35.07 16.49
CA ASN A 138 -23.81 36.20 16.98
C ASN A 138 -23.20 37.52 16.49
N GLU A 139 -23.99 38.58 16.47
CA GLU A 139 -23.57 39.89 15.93
C GLU A 139 -22.41 40.55 16.69
N TYR A 140 -22.21 40.17 17.95
CA TYR A 140 -21.32 40.87 18.89
C TYR A 140 -19.95 40.20 19.06
N GLU A 141 -19.81 38.93 18.68
CA GLU A 141 -18.61 38.13 18.90
C GLU A 141 -18.23 37.32 17.67
N PHE A 142 -17.08 37.67 17.06
CA PHE A 142 -16.48 36.89 16.00
C PHE A 142 -15.83 35.62 16.55
N LYS A 143 -16.26 34.45 16.07
CA LYS A 143 -15.73 33.13 16.43
C LYS A 143 -15.39 32.34 15.19
N ALA A 144 -14.40 31.46 15.33
CA ALA A 144 -14.08 30.48 14.31
C ALA A 144 -15.26 29.55 14.04
N MET A 145 -15.77 29.53 12.81
CA MET A 145 -16.81 28.60 12.41
C MET A 145 -16.25 27.18 12.27
N LYS A 146 -16.63 26.30 13.18
CA LYS A 146 -16.29 24.87 13.10
C LYS A 146 -17.46 24.10 12.50
N VAL A 147 -17.17 23.19 11.58
CA VAL A 147 -18.13 22.23 11.02
C VAL A 147 -17.56 20.84 11.24
N ASN A 148 -17.98 20.21 12.35
CA ASN A 148 -17.53 18.88 12.75
C ASN A 148 -18.73 17.94 12.74
N GLY A 149 -18.59 16.79 12.06
CA GLY A 149 -19.62 15.75 12.01
C GLY A 149 -19.13 14.48 12.67
N ILE A 150 -19.96 13.87 13.50
CA ILE A 150 -19.69 12.54 14.06
C ILE A 150 -20.47 11.50 13.26
N PHE A 151 -19.75 10.53 12.71
CA PHE A 151 -20.29 9.45 11.89
C PHE A 151 -20.06 8.10 12.55
N ARG A 152 -21.02 7.19 12.41
CA ARG A 152 -20.86 5.82 12.89
C ARG A 152 -20.01 5.01 11.93
N LEU A 153 -19.06 4.24 12.47
CA LEU A 153 -18.28 3.31 11.66
C LEU A 153 -19.19 2.22 11.08
N PRO A 154 -18.98 1.80 9.83
CA PRO A 154 -19.55 0.57 9.32
C PRO A 154 -19.21 -0.61 10.24
N ALA A 155 -20.18 -1.48 10.52
CA ALA A 155 -20.03 -2.54 11.52
C ALA A 155 -18.88 -3.52 11.22
N TYR A 156 -18.54 -3.71 9.94
CA TYR A 156 -17.40 -4.54 9.55
C TYR A 156 -16.06 -3.87 9.88
N LEU A 157 -15.97 -2.54 9.86
CA LEU A 157 -14.76 -1.80 10.24
C LEU A 157 -14.64 -1.67 11.77
N SER A 158 -15.72 -1.34 12.47
CA SER A 158 -15.65 -1.20 13.94
C SER A 158 -15.21 -2.48 14.63
N LYS A 159 -15.67 -3.65 14.15
CA LYS A 159 -15.26 -4.97 14.66
C LYS A 159 -13.77 -5.31 14.47
N THR A 160 -13.08 -4.63 13.56
CA THR A 160 -11.64 -4.83 13.34
C THR A 160 -10.78 -4.03 14.31
N ILE A 161 -11.34 -2.99 14.94
CA ILE A 161 -10.61 -2.16 15.91
C ILE A 161 -10.49 -2.95 17.21
N VAL A 162 -9.26 -3.16 17.67
CA VAL A 162 -8.97 -3.83 18.94
C VAL A 162 -8.92 -2.78 20.02
N ASN A 163 -9.79 -2.88 21.04
CA ASN A 163 -9.82 -2.01 22.20
C ASN A 163 -10.24 -2.83 23.44
N PRO A 164 -9.32 -3.52 24.13
CA PRO A 164 -9.68 -4.49 25.17
C PRO A 164 -10.15 -3.86 26.49
N TYR A 165 -9.73 -2.63 26.81
CA TYR A 165 -9.92 -2.03 28.13
C TYR A 165 -10.85 -0.79 28.14
N LEU A 166 -11.01 -0.12 27.00
CA LEU A 166 -11.66 1.20 26.93
C LEU A 166 -12.93 1.19 26.06
N THR A 167 -13.57 0.05 25.81
CA THR A 167 -14.82 -0.07 25.00
C THR A 167 -15.98 0.76 25.56
N GLU A 168 -16.05 0.94 26.88
CA GLU A 168 -17.08 1.74 27.55
C GLU A 168 -16.83 3.25 27.47
N TYR A 169 -15.63 3.67 27.05
CA TYR A 169 -15.20 5.08 27.03
C TYR A 169 -14.92 5.61 25.62
N VAL A 170 -14.66 4.73 24.66
CA VAL A 170 -14.41 5.08 23.26
C VAL A 170 -15.58 4.59 22.42
N ASP A 171 -16.11 5.45 21.56
CA ASP A 171 -17.28 5.18 20.73
C ASP A 171 -16.89 4.56 19.38
N ASP A 172 -17.81 3.81 18.76
CA ASP A 172 -17.62 3.21 17.44
C ASP A 172 -17.93 4.22 16.33
N THR A 173 -17.29 5.39 16.43
CA THR A 173 -17.52 6.55 15.57
C THR A 173 -16.20 7.13 15.07
N PHE A 174 -16.30 7.98 14.06
CA PHE A 174 -15.21 8.83 13.60
C PHE A 174 -15.68 10.27 13.44
N GLU A 175 -14.78 11.21 13.67
CA GLU A 175 -15.03 12.63 13.50
C GLU A 175 -14.58 13.07 12.10
N VAL A 176 -15.45 13.78 11.38
CA VAL A 176 -15.13 14.46 10.12
C VAL A 176 -15.13 15.97 10.36
N GLN A 177 -14.04 16.64 10.00
CA GLN A 177 -13.91 18.10 10.08
C GLN A 177 -13.91 18.66 8.66
N VAL A 178 -14.89 19.49 8.31
CA VAL A 178 -15.00 20.12 6.99
C VAL A 178 -14.55 21.57 7.09
N ARG A 179 -13.50 21.94 6.35
CA ARG A 179 -12.80 23.23 6.51
C ARG A 179 -12.33 23.78 5.17
N THR A 180 -12.12 25.09 5.08
CA THR A 180 -11.37 25.66 3.95
C THR A 180 -9.86 25.50 4.17
N ASN A 181 -9.07 25.62 3.11
CA ASN A 181 -7.61 25.59 3.19
C ASN A 181 -7.05 26.68 4.13
N SER A 182 -7.60 27.89 4.06
CA SER A 182 -7.20 29.01 4.91
C SER A 182 -7.55 28.77 6.38
N PHE A 183 -8.75 28.24 6.64
CA PHE A 183 -9.19 27.90 8.00
C PHE A 183 -8.36 26.77 8.62
N GLU A 184 -8.06 25.71 7.86
CA GLU A 184 -7.22 24.60 8.34
C GLU A 184 -5.82 25.08 8.72
N GLY A 185 -5.19 25.88 7.86
CA GLY A 185 -3.87 26.44 8.16
C GLY A 185 -3.86 27.31 9.42
N TRP A 186 -4.87 28.17 9.60
CA TRP A 186 -5.02 28.95 10.82
C TRP A 186 -5.26 28.06 12.05
N HIS A 187 -6.13 27.05 11.94
CA HIS A 187 -6.51 26.18 13.05
C HIS A 187 -5.33 25.36 13.56
N GLU A 188 -4.47 24.83 12.68
CA GLU A 188 -3.31 24.05 13.12
C GLU A 188 -2.31 24.91 13.90
N ILE A 189 -2.05 26.14 13.42
CA ILE A 189 -1.17 27.10 14.12
C ILE A 189 -1.79 27.47 15.48
N GLU A 190 -3.08 27.81 15.49
CA GLU A 190 -3.78 28.22 16.70
C GLU A 190 -3.79 27.11 17.75
N HIS A 191 -4.11 25.89 17.33
CA HIS A 191 -4.17 24.72 18.18
C HIS A 191 -2.80 24.43 18.81
N ASP A 192 -1.73 24.38 18.01
CA ASP A 192 -0.39 24.09 18.52
C ASP A 192 0.13 25.18 19.46
N MET A 193 -0.07 26.46 19.13
CA MET A 193 0.39 27.58 19.96
C MET A 193 -0.37 27.68 21.30
N ARG A 194 -1.64 27.28 21.35
CA ARG A 194 -2.41 27.21 22.61
C ARG A 194 -2.11 25.97 23.43
N TYR A 195 -2.01 24.79 22.81
CA TYR A 195 -1.85 23.52 23.53
C TYR A 195 -0.41 23.20 23.93
N LYS A 196 0.60 23.53 23.11
CA LYS A 196 2.00 23.18 23.40
C LYS A 196 2.80 24.26 24.12
N GLY A 197 2.30 25.50 24.17
CA GLY A 197 3.11 26.63 24.66
C GLY A 197 2.43 27.65 25.56
N SER A 198 1.12 27.52 25.86
CA SER A 198 0.33 28.52 26.60
C SER A 198 0.52 29.99 26.15
N ALA A 199 1.04 30.20 24.93
CA ALA A 199 1.60 31.47 24.48
C ALA A 199 0.53 32.54 24.20
N PHE A 200 -0.66 32.10 23.79
CA PHE A 200 -1.85 32.94 23.62
C PHE A 200 -2.82 32.88 24.83
N GLY A 201 -2.29 32.54 26.02
CA GLY A 201 -3.05 32.45 27.28
C GLY A 201 -3.35 33.79 27.96
N ILE A 202 -3.64 33.72 29.27
CA ILE A 202 -3.98 34.89 30.11
C ILE A 202 -2.82 35.89 30.16
N GLY A 203 -3.13 37.16 29.93
CA GLY A 203 -2.17 38.26 29.84
C GLY A 203 -1.77 38.65 28.42
N ASN A 204 -2.19 37.89 27.39
CA ASN A 204 -1.92 38.14 25.97
C ASN A 204 -3.21 38.32 25.14
N GLU A 205 -4.30 38.79 25.75
CA GLU A 205 -5.63 38.88 25.14
C GLU A 205 -5.62 39.72 23.85
N ALA A 206 -4.81 40.78 23.79
CA ALA A 206 -4.65 41.61 22.59
C ALA A 206 -4.05 40.83 21.41
N LEU A 207 -3.11 39.92 21.67
CA LEU A 207 -2.50 39.07 20.64
C LEU A 207 -3.46 37.94 20.22
N ALA A 208 -4.20 37.37 21.16
CA ALA A 208 -5.27 36.42 20.84
C ALA A 208 -6.36 37.06 19.97
N ARG A 209 -6.71 38.33 20.25
CA ARG A 209 -7.62 39.11 19.40
C ARG A 209 -7.03 39.34 18.00
N LYS A 210 -5.73 39.60 17.88
CA LYS A 210 -5.06 39.71 16.58
C LYS A 210 -5.09 38.40 15.79
N MET A 211 -4.95 37.25 16.45
CA MET A 211 -5.12 35.93 15.82
C MET A 211 -6.53 35.75 15.25
N ASN A 212 -7.56 36.22 15.95
CA ASN A 212 -8.93 36.23 15.43
C ASN A 212 -9.11 37.21 14.26
N SER A 213 -8.44 38.37 14.27
CA SER A 213 -8.46 39.29 13.12
C SER A 213 -7.79 38.68 11.87
N ILE A 214 -6.76 37.85 12.03
CA ILE A 214 -6.16 37.09 10.92
C ILE A 214 -7.17 36.09 10.36
N LEU A 215 -7.89 35.37 11.23
CA LEU A 215 -8.96 34.47 10.78
C LEU A 215 -10.04 35.22 9.99
N ALA A 216 -10.51 36.37 10.50
CA ALA A 216 -11.47 37.20 9.77
C ALA A 216 -10.92 37.63 8.39
N THR A 217 -9.62 37.89 8.29
CA THR A 217 -8.98 38.20 6.99
C THR A 217 -8.97 36.99 6.06
N PHE A 218 -8.73 35.78 6.59
CA PHE A 218 -8.79 34.55 5.81
C PHE A 218 -10.20 34.22 5.32
N GLU A 219 -11.22 34.38 6.16
CA GLU A 219 -12.62 34.22 5.75
C GLU A 219 -12.98 35.22 4.63
N LEU A 220 -12.55 36.48 4.75
CA LEU A 220 -12.71 37.48 3.69
C LEU A 220 -11.98 37.10 2.39
N CYS A 221 -10.77 36.53 2.48
CA CYS A 221 -10.05 36.05 1.31
C CYS A 221 -10.78 34.89 0.62
N ASP A 222 -11.26 33.91 1.41
CA ASP A 222 -12.00 32.76 0.89
C ASP A 222 -13.29 33.22 0.17
N ASP A 223 -14.04 34.17 0.75
CA ASP A 223 -15.21 34.78 0.12
C ASP A 223 -14.83 35.55 -1.16
N SER A 224 -13.75 36.34 -1.10
CA SER A 224 -13.32 37.20 -2.22
C SER A 224 -12.90 36.37 -3.44
N ILE A 225 -12.34 35.17 -3.25
CA ILE A 225 -12.02 34.26 -4.36
C ILE A 225 -13.29 33.81 -5.09
N VAL A 226 -14.34 33.45 -4.34
CA VAL A 226 -15.62 33.05 -4.93
C VAL A 226 -16.24 34.22 -5.70
N VAL A 227 -16.29 35.41 -5.10
CA VAL A 227 -16.81 36.62 -5.75
C VAL A 227 -16.03 36.97 -7.02
N LEU A 228 -14.69 36.91 -6.97
CA LEU A 228 -13.85 37.16 -8.13
C LEU A 228 -14.15 36.20 -9.29
N LEU A 229 -14.34 34.91 -9.00
CA LEU A 229 -14.67 33.92 -10.02
C LEU A 229 -16.08 34.13 -10.59
N GLU A 230 -17.06 34.51 -9.77
CA GLU A 230 -18.40 34.88 -10.25
C GLU A 230 -18.36 36.13 -11.13
N ASP A 231 -17.59 37.16 -10.75
CA ASP A 231 -17.39 38.38 -11.55
C ASP A 231 -16.70 38.07 -12.88
N LEU A 232 -15.68 37.21 -12.87
CA LEU A 232 -15.01 36.75 -14.08
C LEU A 232 -15.97 35.95 -14.97
N GLY A 233 -16.79 35.08 -14.37
CA GLY A 233 -17.87 34.37 -15.07
C GLY A 233 -18.88 35.33 -15.70
N HIS A 234 -19.22 36.43 -15.01
CA HIS A 234 -20.08 37.47 -15.56
C HIS A 234 -19.45 38.20 -16.76
N GLN A 235 -18.14 38.45 -16.73
CA GLN A 235 -17.45 39.02 -17.88
C GLN A 235 -17.41 38.03 -19.05
N HIS A 236 -17.12 36.76 -18.79
CA HIS A 236 -17.19 35.71 -19.82
C HIS A 236 -18.59 35.56 -20.42
N TYR A 237 -19.64 35.73 -19.63
CA TYR A 237 -21.01 35.82 -20.13
C TYR A 237 -21.19 36.99 -21.11
N LYS A 238 -20.69 38.19 -20.79
CA LYS A 238 -20.76 39.37 -21.69
C LYS A 238 -19.95 39.18 -22.98
N ASP A 239 -18.80 38.54 -22.86
CA ASP A 239 -17.89 38.23 -23.97
C ASP A 239 -18.35 37.03 -24.81
N LYS A 240 -19.48 36.38 -24.45
CA LYS A 240 -19.98 35.15 -25.06
C LYS A 240 -19.00 33.96 -25.00
N LYS A 241 -18.13 33.93 -23.99
CA LYS A 241 -17.21 32.82 -23.71
C LYS A 241 -17.88 31.79 -22.80
N TRP A 242 -18.82 31.04 -23.36
CA TRP A 242 -19.72 30.17 -22.60
C TRP A 242 -19.01 29.07 -21.81
N ASN A 243 -18.00 28.41 -22.41
CA ASN A 243 -17.19 27.42 -21.72
C ASN A 243 -16.55 27.98 -20.44
N ASP A 244 -15.92 29.15 -20.54
CA ASP A 244 -15.20 29.76 -19.42
C ASP A 244 -16.18 30.30 -18.36
N MET A 245 -17.32 30.84 -18.79
CA MET A 245 -18.42 31.24 -17.91
C MET A 245 -18.89 30.07 -17.04
N LEU A 246 -19.14 28.90 -17.65
CA LEU A 246 -19.58 27.70 -16.92
C LEU A 246 -18.48 27.21 -15.96
N ARG A 247 -17.22 27.21 -16.37
CA ARG A 247 -16.09 26.81 -15.52
C ARG A 247 -15.94 27.72 -14.29
N CYS A 248 -16.06 29.03 -14.47
CA CYS A 248 -16.02 30.02 -13.39
C CYS A 248 -17.19 29.90 -12.41
N HIS A 249 -18.40 29.65 -12.92
CA HIS A 249 -19.60 29.56 -12.09
C HIS A 249 -19.68 28.22 -11.34
N TYR A 250 -19.48 27.08 -12.01
CA TYR A 250 -19.64 25.77 -11.37
C TYR A 250 -18.41 25.31 -10.57
N ARG A 251 -17.21 25.84 -10.86
CA ARG A 251 -15.98 25.59 -10.06
C ARG A 251 -15.77 24.11 -9.70
N LEU A 252 -15.91 23.23 -10.70
CA LEU A 252 -15.66 21.79 -10.55
C LEU A 252 -14.32 21.41 -11.18
N LYS A 253 -13.78 20.26 -10.78
CA LYS A 253 -12.65 19.62 -11.46
C LYS A 253 -13.09 18.99 -12.78
N PHE A 254 -13.40 19.86 -13.74
CA PHE A 254 -13.78 19.44 -15.08
C PHE A 254 -12.62 18.78 -15.83
N GLU A 255 -12.94 17.76 -16.61
CA GLU A 255 -12.09 17.26 -17.67
C GLU A 255 -11.81 18.36 -18.70
N ASN A 256 -10.71 18.21 -19.44
CA ASN A 256 -10.28 19.18 -20.44
C ASN A 256 -11.03 19.02 -21.78
N GLU A 257 -12.35 18.93 -21.71
CA GLU A 257 -13.24 18.92 -22.85
C GLU A 257 -13.87 20.32 -23.03
N PRO A 258 -13.83 20.91 -24.24
CA PRO A 258 -14.51 22.17 -24.52
C PRO A 258 -16.03 21.99 -24.59
N LEU A 259 -16.75 23.11 -24.51
CA LEU A 259 -18.19 23.12 -24.74
C LEU A 259 -18.49 22.73 -26.20
N HIS A 260 -19.50 21.89 -26.40
CA HIS A 260 -19.82 21.37 -27.72
C HIS A 260 -20.31 22.50 -28.65
N PRO A 261 -19.88 22.55 -29.93
CA PRO A 261 -20.25 23.63 -30.85
C PRO A 261 -21.77 23.86 -30.98
N TYR A 262 -22.57 22.79 -30.94
CA TYR A 262 -24.04 22.90 -30.99
C TYR A 262 -24.65 23.59 -29.77
N ILE A 263 -24.03 23.45 -28.60
CA ILE A 263 -24.46 24.14 -27.37
C ILE A 263 -24.02 25.60 -27.45
N GLU A 264 -22.78 25.86 -27.92
CA GLU A 264 -22.28 27.22 -28.14
C GLU A 264 -23.15 28.01 -29.12
N GLU A 265 -23.50 27.43 -30.27
CA GLU A 265 -24.37 28.06 -31.27
C GLU A 265 -25.74 28.42 -30.69
N LEU A 266 -26.32 27.52 -29.87
CA LEU A 266 -27.59 27.78 -29.22
C LEU A 266 -27.48 28.93 -28.20
N PHE A 267 -26.44 28.95 -27.37
CA PHE A 267 -26.20 30.04 -26.42
C PHE A 267 -25.86 31.38 -27.11
N ASP A 268 -25.19 31.34 -28.26
CA ASP A 268 -24.95 32.53 -29.08
C ASP A 268 -26.23 33.13 -29.66
N SER A 269 -27.17 32.26 -30.05
CA SER A 269 -28.48 32.63 -30.57
C SER A 269 -29.46 33.11 -29.49
N ASP A 270 -29.33 32.60 -28.26
CA ASP A 270 -30.20 32.89 -27.12
C ASP A 270 -29.37 33.10 -25.84
N THR A 271 -28.89 34.32 -25.65
CA THR A 271 -28.06 34.66 -24.49
C THR A 271 -28.84 34.64 -23.18
N GLU A 272 -30.17 34.82 -23.22
CA GLU A 272 -31.00 34.72 -22.01
C GLU A 272 -31.12 33.26 -21.55
N LEU A 273 -31.11 32.28 -22.46
CA LEU A 273 -30.94 30.88 -22.10
C LEU A 273 -29.60 30.66 -21.39
N ALA A 274 -28.48 31.11 -21.97
CA ALA A 274 -27.14 30.97 -21.36
C ALA A 274 -27.06 31.59 -19.95
N LYS A 275 -27.76 32.72 -19.74
CA LYS A 275 -27.87 33.39 -18.44
C LYS A 275 -28.60 32.57 -17.38
N ILE A 276 -29.55 31.71 -17.76
CA ILE A 276 -30.21 30.79 -16.84
C ILE A 276 -29.17 29.81 -16.26
N PHE A 277 -28.28 29.28 -17.09
CA PHE A 277 -27.19 28.40 -16.66
C PHE A 277 -26.18 29.14 -15.77
N TYR A 278 -25.77 30.35 -16.15
CA TYR A 278 -24.89 31.18 -15.31
C TYR A 278 -25.48 31.49 -13.92
N LYS A 279 -26.80 31.69 -13.83
CA LYS A 279 -27.48 32.01 -12.55
C LYS A 279 -27.99 30.77 -11.81
N PHE A 280 -27.75 29.58 -12.34
CA PHE A 280 -28.28 28.36 -11.75
C PHE A 280 -27.69 28.13 -10.36
N LYS A 281 -28.45 27.51 -9.45
CA LYS A 281 -27.93 27.24 -8.11
C LYS A 281 -26.92 26.09 -8.18
N ARG A 282 -25.63 26.42 -8.10
CA ARG A 282 -24.51 25.46 -8.10
C ARG A 282 -24.75 24.21 -7.24
N PRO A 283 -25.17 24.28 -5.95
CA PRO A 283 -25.38 23.08 -5.14
C PRO A 283 -26.36 22.07 -5.73
N ALA A 284 -27.40 22.53 -6.44
CA ALA A 284 -28.41 21.64 -7.04
C ALA A 284 -27.84 20.84 -8.23
N ALA A 285 -26.90 21.43 -8.98
CA ALA A 285 -26.23 20.73 -10.07
C ALA A 285 -25.24 19.68 -9.53
N ILE A 286 -24.48 20.04 -8.48
CA ILE A 286 -23.52 19.11 -7.87
C ILE A 286 -24.26 17.92 -7.22
N GLU A 287 -25.43 18.15 -6.64
CA GLU A 287 -26.24 17.08 -6.04
C GLU A 287 -26.59 15.96 -7.02
N GLN A 288 -26.91 16.29 -8.27
CA GLN A 288 -27.17 15.28 -9.29
C GLN A 288 -25.95 14.44 -9.64
N LEU A 289 -24.72 15.00 -9.53
CA LEU A 289 -23.49 14.26 -9.83
C LEU A 289 -23.23 13.12 -8.85
N TRP A 290 -23.51 13.30 -7.56
CA TRP A 290 -23.26 12.25 -6.55
C TRP A 290 -24.47 11.34 -6.30
N MET A 291 -25.67 11.77 -6.70
CA MET A 291 -26.89 10.95 -6.70
C MET A 291 -26.94 9.97 -7.87
N ASP A 292 -26.12 10.18 -8.91
CA ASP A 292 -25.97 9.22 -9.99
C ASP A 292 -25.46 7.86 -9.46
N THR A 293 -26.26 6.83 -9.70
CA THR A 293 -25.98 5.44 -9.30
C THR A 293 -25.36 4.62 -10.42
N SER A 294 -25.05 5.24 -11.57
CA SER A 294 -24.42 4.54 -12.67
C SER A 294 -23.02 4.05 -12.28
N GLU A 295 -22.67 2.87 -12.80
CA GLU A 295 -21.40 2.19 -12.47
C GLU A 295 -20.18 3.05 -12.86
N LYS A 296 -20.29 3.79 -13.97
CA LYS A 296 -19.23 4.66 -14.50
C LYS A 296 -19.27 6.09 -13.95
N GLY A 297 -20.38 6.51 -13.35
CA GLY A 297 -20.61 7.91 -12.98
C GLY A 297 -20.84 8.79 -14.21
N ILE A 298 -21.27 10.03 -13.97
CA ILE A 298 -21.33 11.06 -15.00
C ILE A 298 -19.93 11.65 -15.19
N GLU A 299 -19.44 11.68 -16.43
CA GLU A 299 -18.17 12.33 -16.75
C GLU A 299 -18.24 13.83 -16.43
N LEU A 300 -17.24 14.32 -15.70
CA LEU A 300 -17.19 15.72 -15.24
C LEU A 300 -16.77 16.65 -16.38
N THR A 301 -17.69 16.92 -17.31
CA THR A 301 -17.49 17.81 -18.44
C THR A 301 -18.44 18.99 -18.39
N VAL A 302 -18.08 20.10 -19.02
CA VAL A 302 -18.97 21.27 -19.11
C VAL A 302 -20.27 20.92 -19.85
N ASN A 303 -20.21 20.02 -20.84
CA ASN A 303 -21.35 19.53 -21.60
C ASN A 303 -22.35 18.78 -20.71
N ASN A 304 -21.87 17.88 -19.87
CA ASN A 304 -22.72 17.13 -18.94
C ASN A 304 -23.33 18.01 -17.86
N ILE A 305 -22.65 19.07 -17.41
CA ILE A 305 -23.26 20.05 -16.50
C ILE A 305 -24.40 20.80 -17.19
N VAL A 306 -24.25 21.23 -18.44
CA VAL A 306 -25.37 21.82 -19.18
C VAL A 306 -26.52 20.82 -19.31
N ARG A 307 -26.23 19.53 -19.53
CA ARG A 307 -27.26 18.47 -19.59
C ARG A 307 -28.00 18.33 -18.27
N ILE A 308 -27.27 18.19 -17.16
CA ILE A 308 -27.83 18.07 -15.80
C ILE A 308 -28.68 19.28 -15.46
N VAL A 309 -28.16 20.48 -15.71
CA VAL A 309 -28.85 21.72 -15.36
C VAL A 309 -30.12 21.84 -16.21
N ASN A 310 -30.07 21.52 -17.50
CA ASN A 310 -31.28 21.52 -18.34
C ASN A 310 -32.34 20.52 -17.84
N GLN A 311 -31.93 19.35 -17.34
CA GLN A 311 -32.83 18.34 -16.78
C GLN A 311 -33.51 18.81 -15.49
N ILE A 312 -32.80 19.54 -14.62
CA ILE A 312 -33.40 20.12 -13.41
C ILE A 312 -34.30 21.31 -13.78
N GLY A 313 -33.88 22.13 -14.75
CA GLY A 313 -34.56 23.31 -15.25
C GLY A 313 -33.55 24.25 -15.92
N PRO A 314 -33.81 24.74 -17.15
CA PRO A 314 -35.14 25.14 -17.62
C PRO A 314 -35.94 24.10 -18.41
N ASN A 315 -35.38 22.92 -18.69
CA ASN A 315 -35.95 21.90 -19.59
C ASN A 315 -36.25 22.45 -21.00
N ASP A 316 -35.27 23.15 -21.57
CA ASP A 316 -35.35 23.69 -22.93
C ASP A 316 -35.32 22.54 -23.95
N GLU A 317 -36.35 22.47 -24.80
CA GLU A 317 -36.50 21.42 -25.81
C GLU A 317 -35.39 21.46 -26.87
N ARG A 318 -34.88 22.65 -27.21
CA ARG A 318 -33.81 22.81 -28.20
C ARG A 318 -32.52 22.20 -27.68
N LEU A 319 -32.21 22.38 -26.39
CA LEU A 319 -31.09 21.69 -25.75
C LEU A 319 -31.27 20.17 -25.72
N ASN A 320 -32.49 19.69 -25.47
CA ASN A 320 -32.77 18.25 -25.52
C ASN A 320 -32.54 17.66 -26.93
N GLU A 321 -32.89 18.41 -27.98
CA GLU A 321 -32.58 18.03 -29.37
C GLU A 321 -31.08 18.09 -29.67
N VAL A 322 -30.37 19.12 -29.19
CA VAL A 322 -28.91 19.20 -29.30
C VAL A 322 -28.24 18.00 -28.63
N PHE A 323 -28.66 17.62 -27.41
CA PHE A 323 -28.11 16.44 -26.75
C PHE A 323 -28.45 15.14 -27.47
N LYS A 324 -29.64 15.00 -28.07
CA LYS A 324 -29.95 13.85 -28.94
C LYS A 324 -29.01 13.77 -30.13
N ARG A 325 -28.74 14.89 -30.80
CA ARG A 325 -27.78 14.94 -31.92
C ARG A 325 -26.36 14.60 -31.48
N ILE A 326 -25.92 15.15 -30.34
CA ILE A 326 -24.62 14.82 -29.75
C ILE A 326 -24.58 13.31 -29.43
N ASP A 327 -25.61 12.75 -28.80
CA ASP A 327 -25.70 11.32 -28.48
C ASP A 327 -25.77 10.45 -29.75
N GLU A 328 -26.39 10.91 -30.84
CA GLU A 328 -26.42 10.25 -32.14
C GLU A 328 -25.06 10.30 -32.85
N GLU A 329 -24.33 11.40 -32.78
CA GLU A 329 -22.96 11.52 -33.27
C GLU A 329 -22.00 10.68 -32.45
N HIS A 330 -22.14 10.72 -31.12
CA HIS A 330 -21.42 9.85 -30.21
C HIS A 330 -21.81 8.40 -30.39
N GLY A 331 -23.07 8.12 -30.77
CA GLY A 331 -23.65 6.81 -31.04
C GLY A 331 -23.21 6.23 -32.38
N GLN A 332 -23.10 7.04 -33.43
CA GLN A 332 -22.55 6.67 -34.74
C GLN A 332 -21.03 6.57 -34.67
N ALA A 333 -20.37 7.44 -33.91
CA ALA A 333 -18.97 7.30 -33.55
C ALA A 333 -18.78 6.05 -32.70
N MET A 334 -19.65 5.76 -31.73
CA MET A 334 -19.65 4.52 -30.94
C MET A 334 -20.06 3.31 -31.75
N GLU A 335 -20.84 3.39 -32.82
CA GLU A 335 -21.19 2.27 -33.71
C GLU A 335 -20.05 2.00 -34.70
N ALA A 336 -19.42 3.04 -35.24
CA ALA A 336 -18.18 2.95 -36.00
C ALA A 336 -17.03 2.47 -35.10
N VAL A 337 -17.04 2.89 -33.84
CA VAL A 337 -16.18 2.44 -32.75
C VAL A 337 -16.74 1.19 -32.09
N SER A 338 -17.91 0.63 -32.41
CA SER A 338 -18.46 -0.65 -31.87
C SER A 338 -18.19 -1.76 -32.86
N ARG A 339 -18.20 -1.42 -34.16
CA ARG A 339 -17.43 -2.15 -35.18
C ARG A 339 -15.93 -2.19 -34.87
N ARG A 340 -15.39 -1.30 -34.00
CA ARG A 340 -14.00 -1.34 -33.49
C ARG A 340 -13.81 -1.68 -32.00
N ARG A 341 -14.84 -1.55 -31.15
CA ARG A 341 -14.86 -1.90 -29.71
C ARG A 341 -15.23 -3.36 -29.69
N LYS A 342 -14.25 -4.13 -30.16
CA LYS A 342 -13.94 -5.37 -29.49
C LYS A 342 -13.93 -5.05 -28.00
N PHE A 343 -14.64 -5.87 -27.23
CA PHE A 343 -14.32 -6.16 -25.83
C PHE A 343 -12.88 -5.73 -25.54
N GLU A 344 -12.66 -4.78 -24.62
CA GLU A 344 -11.28 -4.43 -24.25
C GLU A 344 -10.61 -5.76 -23.92
N PRO A 345 -9.63 -6.22 -24.73
CA PRO A 345 -9.09 -7.53 -24.52
C PRO A 345 -8.50 -7.54 -23.12
N PHE A 346 -8.82 -8.57 -22.33
CA PHE A 346 -8.24 -8.73 -21.01
C PHE A 346 -6.74 -8.47 -21.12
N LYS A 347 -6.25 -7.48 -20.38
CA LYS A 347 -4.82 -7.20 -20.36
C LYS A 347 -4.14 -8.43 -19.78
N LYS A 348 -3.16 -8.97 -20.51
CA LYS A 348 -2.35 -10.09 -19.98
C LYS A 348 -1.70 -9.62 -18.68
N LEU A 349 -1.81 -10.44 -17.64
CA LEU A 349 -1.00 -10.23 -16.45
C LEU A 349 0.48 -10.35 -16.83
N GLY A 350 1.31 -9.50 -16.24
CA GLY A 350 2.75 -9.71 -16.29
C GLY A 350 3.09 -10.93 -15.44
N ILE A 351 3.92 -11.82 -15.96
CA ILE A 351 4.40 -13.01 -15.26
C ILE A 351 5.79 -12.71 -14.73
N TYR A 352 5.99 -12.92 -13.43
CA TYR A 352 7.21 -12.59 -12.71
C TYR A 352 7.71 -13.81 -11.97
N LYS A 353 8.73 -14.43 -12.54
CA LYS A 353 9.42 -15.55 -11.91
C LYS A 353 10.11 -15.07 -10.64
N VAL A 354 10.09 -15.88 -9.58
CA VAL A 354 10.76 -15.58 -8.31
C VAL A 354 11.59 -16.74 -7.77
N PHE A 355 11.51 -17.90 -8.43
CA PHE A 355 12.42 -19.02 -8.23
C PHE A 355 12.40 -19.91 -9.47
N GLN A 356 13.55 -20.44 -9.86
CA GLN A 356 13.63 -21.57 -10.79
C GLN A 356 14.80 -22.49 -10.47
N SER A 357 14.63 -23.76 -10.81
CA SER A 357 15.67 -24.77 -10.70
C SER A 357 15.52 -25.77 -11.84
N HIS A 358 16.64 -26.04 -12.53
CA HIS A 358 16.82 -27.18 -13.41
C HIS A 358 17.89 -28.05 -12.79
N SER A 359 17.50 -29.24 -12.32
CA SER A 359 18.37 -30.14 -11.56
C SER A 359 18.03 -31.60 -11.82
N PHE A 360 18.82 -32.52 -11.26
CA PHE A 360 18.59 -33.95 -11.32
C PHE A 360 18.47 -34.51 -9.90
N ILE A 361 17.63 -35.52 -9.69
CA ILE A 361 17.53 -36.20 -8.41
C ILE A 361 18.76 -37.08 -8.21
N ASP A 362 19.35 -37.06 -7.01
CA ASP A 362 20.48 -37.91 -6.66
C ASP A 362 20.05 -39.38 -6.52
N LEU A 363 20.60 -40.23 -7.39
CA LEU A 363 20.31 -41.67 -7.44
C LEU A 363 21.37 -42.53 -6.73
N THR A 364 22.34 -41.92 -6.03
CA THR A 364 23.45 -42.66 -5.39
C THR A 364 22.98 -43.71 -4.38
N ASN A 365 21.89 -43.42 -3.66
CA ASN A 365 21.40 -44.26 -2.54
C ASN A 365 20.03 -44.91 -2.80
N LEU A 366 19.40 -44.66 -3.95
CA LEU A 366 18.05 -45.11 -4.25
C LEU A 366 17.95 -45.59 -5.69
N SER A 367 17.09 -46.57 -5.96
CA SER A 367 16.68 -46.88 -7.32
C SER A 367 15.96 -45.67 -7.94
N ILE A 368 15.99 -45.57 -9.27
CA ILE A 368 15.32 -44.46 -9.96
C ILE A 368 13.81 -44.46 -9.69
N GLU A 369 13.20 -45.64 -9.55
CA GLU A 369 11.80 -45.82 -9.21
C GLU A 369 11.48 -45.36 -7.77
N ASP A 370 12.34 -45.69 -6.80
CA ASP A 370 12.15 -45.27 -5.40
C ASP A 370 12.38 -43.77 -5.21
N ALA A 371 13.39 -43.22 -5.88
CA ALA A 371 13.69 -41.79 -5.89
C ALA A 371 12.52 -40.99 -6.49
N TYR A 372 12.02 -41.42 -7.65
CA TYR A 372 10.83 -40.87 -8.28
C TYR A 372 9.62 -40.90 -7.34
N LYS A 373 9.29 -42.06 -6.78
CA LYS A 373 8.12 -42.21 -5.91
C LYS A 373 8.21 -41.33 -4.66
N LYS A 374 9.40 -41.22 -4.03
CA LYS A 374 9.61 -40.35 -2.87
C LYS A 374 9.45 -38.87 -3.23
N ALA A 375 10.09 -38.43 -4.31
CA ALA A 375 10.05 -37.04 -4.73
C ALA A 375 8.63 -36.60 -5.11
N VAL A 376 7.91 -37.44 -5.86
CA VAL A 376 6.50 -37.22 -6.20
C VAL A 376 5.62 -37.12 -4.95
N ASN A 377 5.86 -37.95 -3.93
CA ASN A 377 5.12 -37.86 -2.67
C ASN A 377 5.38 -36.55 -1.91
N TYR A 378 6.62 -36.05 -1.86
CA TYR A 378 6.90 -34.74 -1.24
C TYR A 378 6.13 -33.62 -1.93
N ILE A 379 6.13 -33.60 -3.27
CA ILE A 379 5.39 -32.60 -4.04
C ILE A 379 3.88 -32.74 -3.77
N TYR A 380 3.34 -33.96 -3.87
CA TYR A 380 1.91 -34.20 -3.67
C TYR A 380 1.44 -33.86 -2.25
N SER A 381 2.21 -34.22 -1.22
CA SER A 381 1.90 -33.87 0.16
C SER A 381 1.84 -32.36 0.36
N TRP A 382 2.76 -31.61 -0.27
CA TRP A 382 2.70 -30.15 -0.24
C TRP A 382 1.43 -29.62 -0.91
N VAL A 383 1.09 -30.10 -2.12
CA VAL A 383 -0.12 -29.70 -2.84
C VAL A 383 -1.37 -30.04 -2.02
N SER A 384 -1.52 -31.30 -1.60
CA SER A 384 -2.66 -31.76 -0.80
C SER A 384 -2.84 -30.94 0.49
N SER A 385 -1.75 -30.65 1.22
CA SER A 385 -1.81 -29.86 2.47
C SER A 385 -2.30 -28.42 2.31
N ARG A 386 -2.26 -27.86 1.09
CA ARG A 386 -2.64 -26.45 0.82
C ARG A 386 -3.97 -26.31 0.10
N PHE A 387 -4.39 -27.35 -0.61
CA PHE A 387 -5.54 -27.30 -1.50
C PHE A 387 -6.70 -28.20 -1.07
N SER A 388 -6.52 -29.06 -0.06
CA SER A 388 -7.59 -29.94 0.44
C SER A 388 -8.80 -29.21 1.03
N GLU A 389 -8.63 -27.98 1.53
CA GLU A 389 -9.75 -27.15 2.02
C GLU A 389 -10.50 -26.45 0.89
N VAL A 390 -9.91 -26.38 -0.31
CA VAL A 390 -10.52 -25.76 -1.50
C VAL A 390 -11.20 -26.80 -2.37
N PHE A 391 -10.64 -28.01 -2.42
CA PHE A 391 -11.10 -29.10 -3.27
C PHE A 391 -11.42 -30.35 -2.45
N ASP A 392 -12.70 -30.54 -2.13
CA ASP A 392 -13.18 -31.67 -1.33
C ASP A 392 -13.00 -33.05 -2.02
N ASP A 393 -12.81 -33.06 -3.34
CA ASP A 393 -12.63 -34.26 -4.16
C ASP A 393 -11.15 -34.65 -4.38
N MET A 394 -10.22 -33.95 -3.72
CA MET A 394 -8.80 -34.19 -3.86
C MET A 394 -8.41 -35.60 -3.36
N PRO A 395 -7.67 -36.41 -4.14
CA PRO A 395 -7.35 -37.78 -3.74
C PRO A 395 -6.45 -37.87 -2.48
N ASP A 396 -6.62 -38.92 -1.66
CA ASP A 396 -5.72 -39.17 -0.51
C ASP A 396 -4.30 -39.61 -0.91
N SER A 397 -4.12 -40.03 -2.17
CA SER A 397 -2.86 -40.55 -2.71
C SER A 397 -2.64 -40.05 -4.13
N VAL A 398 -1.37 -39.98 -4.55
CA VAL A 398 -0.98 -39.41 -5.84
C VAL A 398 -1.71 -40.09 -7.00
N LYS A 399 -2.49 -39.30 -7.73
CA LYS A 399 -3.23 -39.68 -8.94
C LYS A 399 -3.29 -38.49 -9.90
N ASN A 400 -3.65 -38.76 -11.16
CA ASN A 400 -4.06 -37.70 -12.07
C ASN A 400 -5.23 -36.93 -11.47
N TYR A 401 -5.14 -35.61 -11.49
CA TYR A 401 -6.14 -34.71 -10.92
C TYR A 401 -6.09 -33.38 -11.67
N ASP A 402 -7.23 -32.86 -12.11
CA ASP A 402 -7.31 -31.52 -12.71
C ASP A 402 -8.63 -30.89 -12.25
N ASN A 403 -8.52 -29.84 -11.46
CA ASN A 403 -9.68 -29.11 -10.97
C ASN A 403 -9.34 -27.62 -10.81
N GLU A 404 -10.36 -26.78 -10.99
CA GLU A 404 -10.27 -25.34 -10.89
C GLU A 404 -11.48 -24.75 -10.17
N SER A 405 -11.23 -23.72 -9.38
CA SER A 405 -12.21 -22.93 -8.64
C SER A 405 -11.79 -21.46 -8.72
N PRO A 406 -12.67 -20.46 -8.54
CA PRO A 406 -12.27 -19.06 -8.65
C PRO A 406 -11.02 -18.71 -7.84
N GLY A 407 -9.92 -18.39 -8.53
CA GLY A 407 -8.64 -18.04 -7.93
C GLY A 407 -7.72 -19.21 -7.56
N TYR A 408 -8.15 -20.46 -7.73
CA TYR A 408 -7.38 -21.66 -7.40
C TYR A 408 -7.39 -22.69 -8.54
N ARG A 409 -6.25 -23.33 -8.79
CA ARG A 409 -6.14 -24.44 -9.73
C ARG A 409 -5.14 -25.46 -9.23
N VAL A 410 -5.44 -26.74 -9.43
CA VAL A 410 -4.51 -27.84 -9.25
C VAL A 410 -4.60 -28.74 -10.48
N SER A 411 -3.49 -28.92 -11.18
CA SER A 411 -3.37 -29.85 -12.30
C SER A 411 -2.17 -30.76 -12.06
N ILE A 412 -2.42 -32.07 -12.01
CA ILE A 412 -1.46 -33.13 -11.71
C ILE A 412 -1.52 -34.15 -12.84
N ALA A 413 -0.41 -34.28 -13.55
CA ALA A 413 -0.14 -35.38 -14.47
C ALA A 413 0.83 -36.36 -13.79
N TYR A 414 0.42 -37.62 -13.67
CA TYR A 414 1.14 -38.67 -12.98
C TYR A 414 1.10 -39.96 -13.81
N GLU A 415 2.24 -40.25 -14.44
CA GLU A 415 2.47 -41.43 -15.30
C GLU A 415 3.63 -42.26 -14.72
N PRO A 416 3.38 -43.05 -13.65
CA PRO A 416 4.45 -43.78 -12.95
C PRO A 416 5.19 -44.79 -13.82
N GLU A 417 4.54 -45.38 -14.83
CA GLU A 417 5.19 -46.31 -15.77
C GLU A 417 6.27 -45.64 -16.63
N LYS A 418 6.14 -44.33 -16.88
CA LYS A 418 7.12 -43.53 -17.61
C LYS A 418 8.07 -42.75 -16.70
N LEU A 419 7.90 -42.87 -15.37
CA LEU A 419 8.56 -42.02 -14.37
C LEU A 419 8.39 -40.52 -14.71
N TYR A 420 7.15 -40.14 -15.02
CA TYR A 420 6.78 -38.76 -15.36
C TYR A 420 5.73 -38.23 -14.39
N PHE A 421 6.03 -37.08 -13.79
CA PHE A 421 5.12 -36.35 -12.93
C PHE A 421 5.21 -34.85 -13.22
N LYS A 422 4.07 -34.17 -13.24
CA LYS A 422 4.00 -32.71 -13.32
C LYS A 422 2.86 -32.19 -12.47
N GLU A 423 3.14 -31.19 -11.64
CA GLU A 423 2.15 -30.37 -10.98
C GLU A 423 2.15 -28.95 -11.54
N ILE A 424 0.97 -28.37 -11.65
CA ILE A 424 0.76 -26.93 -11.84
C ILE A 424 -0.29 -26.52 -10.82
N THR A 425 0.08 -25.62 -9.91
CA THR A 425 -0.83 -25.07 -8.91
C THR A 425 -0.92 -23.56 -9.02
N THR A 426 -2.12 -23.02 -8.84
CA THR A 426 -2.39 -21.57 -8.83
C THR A 426 -3.20 -21.20 -7.59
N HIS A 427 -2.86 -20.10 -6.92
CA HIS A 427 -3.63 -19.56 -5.80
C HIS A 427 -3.52 -18.03 -5.71
N LEU A 428 -4.49 -17.38 -5.07
CA LEU A 428 -4.45 -15.94 -4.81
C LEU A 428 -3.43 -15.58 -3.71
N ASP A 429 -2.75 -14.45 -3.85
CA ASP A 429 -1.95 -13.87 -2.77
C ASP A 429 -2.86 -13.33 -1.65
N SER A 430 -2.60 -13.74 -0.41
CA SER A 430 -3.41 -13.34 0.75
C SER A 430 -3.13 -11.93 1.26
N LYS A 431 -2.03 -11.30 0.81
CA LYS A 431 -1.58 -9.97 1.24
C LYS A 431 -1.66 -8.94 0.12
N ILE A 432 -1.50 -9.33 -1.14
CA ILE A 432 -1.40 -8.42 -2.29
C ILE A 432 -2.57 -8.65 -3.24
N ALA A 433 -3.49 -7.69 -3.29
CA ALA A 433 -4.64 -7.74 -4.19
C ALA A 433 -4.22 -7.87 -5.67
N ASN A 434 -4.95 -8.67 -6.43
CA ASN A 434 -4.76 -8.94 -7.87
C ASN A 434 -3.45 -9.65 -8.23
N ARG A 435 -2.78 -10.29 -7.26
CA ARG A 435 -1.62 -11.16 -7.48
C ARG A 435 -2.02 -12.62 -7.39
N LEU A 436 -1.63 -13.40 -8.40
CA LEU A 436 -1.80 -14.85 -8.46
C LEU A 436 -0.43 -15.51 -8.38
N TRP A 437 -0.28 -16.49 -7.50
CA TRP A 437 0.91 -17.33 -7.41
C TRP A 437 0.75 -18.57 -8.27
N ILE A 438 1.80 -18.96 -8.98
CA ILE A 438 1.86 -20.12 -9.85
C ILE A 438 3.11 -20.93 -9.49
N SER A 439 2.93 -22.18 -9.05
CA SER A 439 4.00 -23.15 -8.84
C SER A 439 3.90 -24.23 -9.91
N VAL A 440 5.05 -24.63 -10.43
CA VAL A 440 5.19 -25.75 -11.36
C VAL A 440 6.35 -26.61 -10.91
N ALA A 441 6.14 -27.91 -10.79
CA ALA A 441 7.20 -28.88 -10.59
C ALA A 441 7.05 -30.05 -11.54
N THR A 442 8.14 -30.46 -12.17
CA THR A 442 8.19 -31.59 -13.10
C THR A 442 9.29 -32.55 -12.69
N ILE A 443 8.98 -33.84 -12.68
CA ILE A 443 9.94 -34.92 -12.55
C ILE A 443 9.82 -35.80 -13.80
N GLU A 444 10.91 -36.00 -14.52
CA GLU A 444 10.91 -36.76 -15.77
C GLU A 444 12.19 -37.59 -15.93
N LYS A 445 12.04 -38.85 -16.34
CA LYS A 445 13.19 -39.67 -16.70
C LYS A 445 13.84 -39.19 -18.00
N GLN A 446 15.14 -38.91 -17.93
CA GLN A 446 15.97 -38.60 -19.09
C GLN A 446 17.18 -39.55 -19.14
N GLY A 447 17.07 -40.60 -19.95
CA GLY A 447 18.05 -41.68 -19.99
C GLY A 447 18.15 -42.38 -18.63
N ASP A 448 19.35 -42.38 -18.04
CA ASP A 448 19.63 -42.96 -16.72
C ASP A 448 19.53 -41.94 -15.57
N ARG A 449 19.05 -40.71 -15.86
CA ARG A 449 18.85 -39.66 -14.85
C ARG A 449 17.38 -39.34 -14.67
N LEU A 450 17.07 -38.71 -13.55
CA LEU A 450 15.74 -38.24 -13.22
C LEU A 450 15.79 -36.71 -13.09
N MET A 451 15.31 -36.01 -14.10
CA MET A 451 15.23 -34.55 -14.12
C MET A 451 14.22 -34.07 -13.08
N PHE A 452 14.53 -32.95 -12.43
CA PHE A 452 13.68 -32.26 -11.48
C PHE A 452 13.71 -30.75 -11.74
N ASP A 453 12.65 -30.29 -12.38
CA ASP A 453 12.40 -28.88 -12.72
C ASP A 453 11.40 -28.28 -11.77
N VAL A 454 11.70 -27.09 -11.24
CA VAL A 454 10.78 -26.34 -10.39
C VAL A 454 10.81 -24.87 -10.77
N SER A 455 9.64 -24.26 -10.88
CA SER A 455 9.49 -22.82 -10.99
C SER A 455 8.39 -22.32 -10.08
N ASN A 456 8.60 -21.13 -9.51
CA ASN A 456 7.56 -20.41 -8.80
C ASN A 456 7.55 -18.96 -9.30
N GLU A 457 6.36 -18.47 -9.59
CA GLU A 457 6.15 -17.16 -10.19
C GLU A 457 4.85 -16.53 -9.66
N TYR A 458 4.73 -15.22 -9.82
CA TYR A 458 3.47 -14.53 -9.60
C TYR A 458 3.04 -13.77 -10.85
N SER A 459 1.72 -13.61 -11.01
CA SER A 459 1.09 -12.88 -12.10
C SER A 459 0.28 -11.71 -11.55
N GLU A 460 0.52 -10.49 -12.07
CA GLU A 460 -0.22 -9.27 -11.68
C GLU A 460 -0.26 -8.22 -12.81
N PRO A 461 -1.15 -7.21 -12.76
CA PRO A 461 -1.25 -6.17 -13.79
C PRO A 461 0.05 -5.38 -13.95
N THR A 462 0.52 -5.22 -15.20
CA THR A 462 1.82 -4.59 -15.53
C THR A 462 1.88 -3.10 -15.18
N GLU A 463 0.73 -2.44 -15.05
CA GLU A 463 0.58 -1.00 -14.79
C GLU A 463 0.68 -0.64 -13.30
N LYS A 464 0.73 -1.63 -12.38
CA LYS A 464 1.04 -1.34 -10.97
C LYS A 464 2.48 -0.84 -10.85
N TYR A 465 2.66 0.26 -10.13
CA TYR A 465 3.98 0.74 -9.70
C TYR A 465 4.70 -0.43 -8.99
N ARG A 466 5.76 -0.94 -9.61
CA ARG A 466 6.58 -1.99 -9.00
C ARG A 466 7.42 -1.33 -7.92
N ASP A 467 7.07 -1.56 -6.65
CA ASP A 467 8.08 -1.45 -5.60
C ASP A 467 9.14 -2.51 -5.90
N ASN A 468 10.35 -2.08 -6.25
CA ASN A 468 11.52 -2.95 -6.38
C ASN A 468 11.77 -3.77 -5.09
N GLU A 469 11.18 -3.36 -3.96
CA GLU A 469 11.27 -4.02 -2.66
C GLU A 469 10.34 -5.24 -2.47
N ASN A 470 9.45 -5.53 -3.44
CA ASN A 470 8.49 -6.65 -3.37
C ASN A 470 8.86 -7.87 -4.24
N ILE A 471 10.07 -7.91 -4.80
CA ILE A 471 10.61 -9.10 -5.50
C ILE A 471 11.07 -10.10 -4.45
N LEU A 472 10.11 -10.86 -3.89
CA LEU A 472 10.40 -11.90 -2.91
C LEU A 472 10.85 -13.17 -3.64
N PHE A 473 12.15 -13.45 -3.62
CA PHE A 473 12.66 -14.78 -3.95
C PHE A 473 11.91 -15.82 -3.11
N SER A 474 11.10 -16.67 -3.76
CA SER A 474 10.16 -17.55 -3.09
C SER A 474 10.19 -18.93 -3.72
N ARG A 475 10.69 -19.89 -2.96
CA ARG A 475 10.87 -21.28 -3.38
C ARG A 475 9.83 -22.17 -2.69
N PRO A 476 9.18 -23.11 -3.40
CA PRO A 476 8.29 -24.08 -2.76
C PRO A 476 9.02 -24.95 -1.73
N ASN A 477 8.35 -25.26 -0.62
CA ASN A 477 8.97 -25.99 0.50
C ASN A 477 9.43 -27.40 0.11
N PHE A 478 8.65 -28.11 -0.72
CA PHE A 478 8.97 -29.47 -1.16
C PHE A 478 10.33 -29.57 -1.87
N TYR A 479 10.81 -28.49 -2.50
CA TYR A 479 12.12 -28.48 -3.15
C TYR A 479 13.25 -28.65 -2.13
N GLY A 480 13.15 -27.96 -0.99
CA GLY A 480 14.09 -28.13 0.11
C GLY A 480 14.02 -29.53 0.69
N GLU A 481 12.80 -30.05 0.92
CA GLU A 481 12.60 -31.40 1.46
C GLU A 481 13.17 -32.49 0.56
N ILE A 482 13.04 -32.35 -0.77
CA ILE A 482 13.64 -33.27 -1.73
C ILE A 482 15.17 -33.16 -1.71
N ALA A 483 15.71 -31.94 -1.68
CA ALA A 483 17.15 -31.72 -1.59
C ALA A 483 17.77 -32.32 -0.31
N ASP A 484 17.08 -32.17 0.83
CA ASP A 484 17.48 -32.71 2.13
C ASP A 484 17.40 -34.24 2.18
N ASN A 485 16.24 -34.81 1.83
CA ASN A 485 15.92 -36.21 2.11
C ASN A 485 16.31 -37.18 0.98
N ILE A 486 16.44 -36.68 -0.24
CA ILE A 486 16.81 -37.47 -1.42
C ILE A 486 18.16 -36.98 -1.93
N GLY A 487 18.25 -35.69 -2.24
CA GLY A 487 19.40 -35.07 -2.87
C GLY A 487 19.05 -34.57 -4.26
N ILE A 488 19.60 -33.41 -4.61
CA ILE A 488 19.52 -32.82 -5.95
C ILE A 488 20.94 -32.52 -6.46
N CYS A 489 21.10 -32.67 -7.76
CA CYS A 489 22.36 -32.58 -8.47
C CYS A 489 22.24 -31.55 -9.60
N ASP A 490 23.26 -30.71 -9.67
CA ASP A 490 23.65 -30.02 -10.89
C ASP A 490 24.59 -30.97 -11.66
N ILE A 491 25.82 -30.53 -11.96
CA ILE A 491 26.96 -31.41 -12.26
C ILE A 491 27.42 -32.19 -11.01
N GLU A 492 27.43 -31.51 -9.86
CA GLU A 492 27.66 -32.12 -8.54
C GLU A 492 26.40 -32.00 -7.67
N ARG A 493 26.32 -32.82 -6.61
CA ARG A 493 25.26 -32.72 -5.61
C ARG A 493 25.29 -31.36 -4.90
N LEU A 494 24.17 -30.66 -4.91
CA LEU A 494 23.97 -29.40 -4.18
C LEU A 494 23.74 -29.69 -2.69
N ARG A 495 24.33 -28.86 -1.82
CA ARG A 495 24.31 -29.05 -0.36
C ARG A 495 24.35 -27.72 0.36
N GLN A 496 23.72 -27.68 1.53
CA GLN A 496 23.76 -26.54 2.46
C GLN A 496 25.06 -26.45 3.30
N ASN A 497 26.16 -27.01 2.81
CA ASN A 497 27.45 -26.98 3.50
C ASN A 497 28.59 -26.54 2.56
N VAL A 498 29.67 -26.05 3.17
CA VAL A 498 30.88 -25.65 2.46
C VAL A 498 31.73 -26.89 2.16
N ARG A 499 32.21 -27.02 0.92
CA ARG A 499 33.19 -28.04 0.56
C ARG A 499 34.60 -27.44 0.55
N SER A 500 35.44 -27.90 1.46
CA SER A 500 36.86 -27.55 1.48
C SER A 500 37.60 -28.22 0.32
N ILE A 501 38.60 -27.53 -0.21
CA ILE A 501 39.50 -27.96 -1.29
C ILE A 501 40.92 -27.87 -0.74
N GLY A 502 41.46 -29.03 -0.35
CA GLY A 502 42.74 -29.16 0.34
C GLY A 502 43.87 -29.71 -0.53
N ASP A 503 43.54 -30.39 -1.62
CA ASP A 503 44.53 -31.03 -2.50
C ASP A 503 44.30 -30.76 -4.00
N LYS A 504 45.28 -31.19 -4.81
CA LYS A 504 45.28 -30.97 -6.26
C LYS A 504 44.20 -31.77 -7.00
N GLU A 505 43.77 -32.90 -6.46
CA GLU A 505 42.72 -33.72 -7.07
C GLU A 505 41.37 -33.01 -6.91
N GLU A 506 41.05 -32.58 -5.69
CA GLU A 506 39.85 -31.80 -5.38
C GLU A 506 39.82 -30.48 -6.17
N TYR A 507 40.96 -29.81 -6.32
CA TYR A 507 41.08 -28.62 -7.14
C TYR A 507 40.82 -28.90 -8.64
N GLY A 508 41.29 -30.04 -9.14
CA GLY A 508 40.98 -30.51 -10.49
C GLY A 508 39.48 -30.72 -10.73
N VAL A 509 38.76 -31.23 -9.72
CA VAL A 509 37.30 -31.37 -9.76
C VAL A 509 36.62 -30.00 -9.77
N LEU A 510 37.10 -29.05 -8.95
CA LEU A 510 36.59 -27.67 -8.94
C LEU A 510 36.71 -27.00 -10.32
N LYS A 511 37.87 -27.13 -10.98
CA LYS A 511 38.07 -26.55 -12.33
C LYS A 511 37.07 -27.12 -13.32
N LYS A 512 36.89 -28.45 -13.34
CA LYS A 512 35.91 -29.11 -14.22
C LYS A 512 34.50 -28.57 -13.97
N LEU A 513 34.09 -28.45 -12.71
CA LEU A 513 32.79 -27.89 -12.34
C LEU A 513 32.63 -26.44 -12.81
N ILE A 514 33.67 -25.61 -12.67
CA ILE A 514 33.62 -24.19 -13.09
C ILE A 514 33.45 -24.05 -14.60
N THR A 515 34.12 -24.89 -15.38
CA THR A 515 34.13 -24.84 -16.85
C THR A 515 33.03 -25.65 -17.53
N ASP A 516 32.23 -26.40 -16.76
CA ASP A 516 31.19 -27.26 -17.34
C ASP A 516 30.06 -26.42 -17.95
N GLU A 517 29.85 -26.56 -19.25
CA GLU A 517 28.83 -25.82 -20.00
C GLU A 517 27.40 -26.27 -19.65
N GLN A 518 27.22 -27.46 -19.06
CA GLN A 518 25.92 -27.96 -18.62
C GLN A 518 25.55 -27.51 -17.20
N ARG A 519 26.44 -26.78 -16.51
CA ARG A 519 26.22 -26.31 -15.14
C ARG A 519 25.16 -25.22 -15.11
N GLU A 520 24.13 -25.45 -14.31
CA GLU A 520 23.03 -24.50 -14.13
C GLU A 520 23.24 -23.54 -12.96
N PHE A 521 24.01 -23.90 -11.93
CA PHE A 521 24.11 -23.09 -10.72
C PHE A 521 25.48 -22.42 -10.56
N PRO A 522 25.55 -21.23 -9.95
CA PRO A 522 26.82 -20.56 -9.73
C PRO A 522 27.73 -21.36 -8.81
N VAL A 523 29.04 -21.22 -9.00
CA VAL A 523 30.05 -21.69 -8.05
C VAL A 523 30.60 -20.47 -7.31
N VAL A 524 30.55 -20.50 -5.99
CA VAL A 524 31.13 -19.47 -5.12
C VAL A 524 32.35 -20.07 -4.45
N VAL A 525 33.52 -19.49 -4.72
CA VAL A 525 34.80 -19.93 -4.19
C VAL A 525 35.31 -18.90 -3.19
N PHE A 526 35.56 -19.36 -1.96
CA PHE A 526 36.17 -18.59 -0.88
C PHE A 526 37.66 -18.91 -0.83
N VAL A 527 38.50 -17.88 -0.84
CA VAL A 527 39.93 -17.95 -0.56
C VAL A 527 40.18 -17.10 0.68
N ALA A 528 40.75 -17.70 1.72
CA ALA A 528 41.00 -17.00 2.97
C ALA A 528 42.33 -17.42 3.58
N SER A 529 43.16 -16.44 3.89
CA SER A 529 44.47 -16.64 4.52
C SER A 529 44.38 -16.92 6.02
N ASP A 530 43.32 -16.45 6.66
CA ASP A 530 42.94 -16.72 8.04
C ASP A 530 41.42 -16.95 8.17
N ASP A 531 40.97 -17.52 9.29
CA ASP A 531 39.53 -17.72 9.57
C ASP A 531 38.82 -16.42 10.02
N TYR A 532 39.54 -15.32 10.22
CA TYR A 532 39.01 -14.15 10.94
C TYR A 532 37.83 -13.47 10.23
N TRP A 533 37.97 -13.19 8.92
CA TRP A 533 36.89 -12.54 8.18
C TRP A 533 35.83 -13.54 7.71
N VAL A 534 36.22 -14.80 7.53
CA VAL A 534 35.35 -15.93 7.16
C VAL A 534 34.33 -16.22 8.26
N GLU A 535 34.76 -16.23 9.52
CA GLU A 535 33.87 -16.35 10.69
C GLU A 535 32.92 -15.16 10.80
N LYS A 536 33.41 -13.94 10.52
CA LYS A 536 32.55 -12.73 10.50
C LYS A 536 31.56 -12.72 9.34
N PHE A 537 31.95 -13.29 8.20
CA PHE A 537 31.06 -13.49 7.06
C PHE A 537 30.06 -14.60 7.35
N ASP A 538 30.43 -15.61 8.14
CA ASP A 538 29.63 -16.80 8.46
C ASP A 538 29.31 -17.59 7.18
N VAL A 539 30.34 -18.23 6.63
CA VAL A 539 30.24 -18.98 5.36
C VAL A 539 29.31 -20.18 5.50
N ASP A 540 29.24 -20.82 6.66
CA ASP A 540 28.32 -21.92 6.91
C ASP A 540 26.87 -21.47 6.85
N TYR A 541 26.53 -20.34 7.50
CA TYR A 541 25.20 -19.76 7.37
C TYR A 541 24.89 -19.32 5.93
N PHE A 542 25.87 -18.77 5.21
CA PHE A 542 25.71 -18.46 3.79
C PHE A 542 25.41 -19.72 2.97
N ALA A 543 26.15 -20.80 3.16
CA ALA A 543 25.91 -22.08 2.49
C ALA A 543 24.52 -22.64 2.82
N TYR A 544 24.06 -22.51 4.06
CA TYR A 544 22.69 -22.86 4.44
C TYR A 544 21.63 -22.06 3.64
N LEU A 545 21.87 -20.77 3.40
CA LEU A 545 20.91 -19.91 2.69
C LEU A 545 20.80 -20.23 1.19
N VAL A 546 21.93 -20.53 0.52
CA VAL A 546 21.99 -20.63 -0.96
C VAL A 546 22.37 -22.00 -1.50
N GLY A 547 22.77 -22.94 -0.66
CA GLY A 547 23.40 -24.21 -1.08
C GLY A 547 22.54 -25.17 -1.92
N TYR A 548 21.25 -24.89 -2.09
CA TYR A 548 20.36 -25.63 -3.02
C TYR A 548 20.20 -24.98 -4.39
N TYR A 549 20.94 -23.91 -4.64
CA TYR A 549 20.98 -23.19 -5.92
C TYR A 549 22.32 -22.47 -6.13
N ALA A 550 23.38 -22.93 -5.46
CA ALA A 550 24.76 -22.49 -5.63
C ALA A 550 25.72 -23.55 -5.04
N HIS A 551 26.89 -23.72 -5.66
CA HIS A 551 27.97 -24.58 -5.16
C HIS A 551 28.93 -23.77 -4.29
N ILE A 552 29.09 -24.13 -3.01
CA ILE A 552 29.92 -23.35 -2.09
C ILE A 552 31.23 -24.09 -1.82
N LYS A 553 32.35 -23.48 -2.20
CA LYS A 553 33.69 -24.07 -2.15
C LYS A 553 34.63 -23.19 -1.37
N ARG A 554 35.56 -23.78 -0.63
CA ARG A 554 36.59 -23.06 0.12
C ARG A 554 37.97 -23.66 -0.16
N ILE A 555 38.91 -22.85 -0.63
CA ILE A 555 40.31 -23.27 -0.77
C ILE A 555 40.99 -23.13 0.58
N THR A 556 41.69 -24.18 1.03
CA THR A 556 42.26 -24.24 2.39
C THR A 556 43.78 -24.25 2.45
N THR A 557 44.48 -24.23 1.30
CA THR A 557 45.94 -24.22 1.25
C THR A 557 46.47 -23.06 0.40
N GLU A 558 47.58 -22.45 0.84
CA GLU A 558 48.19 -21.30 0.16
C GLU A 558 48.64 -21.64 -1.28
N GLU A 559 49.21 -22.84 -1.48
CA GLU A 559 49.64 -23.29 -2.82
C GLU A 559 48.46 -23.34 -3.82
N LEU A 560 47.30 -23.80 -3.38
CA LEU A 560 46.10 -23.84 -4.23
C LEU A 560 45.47 -22.46 -4.39
N ALA A 561 45.57 -21.60 -3.39
CA ALA A 561 45.12 -20.21 -3.49
C ALA A 561 45.92 -19.43 -4.54
N GLU A 562 47.25 -19.57 -4.55
CA GLU A 562 48.13 -19.01 -5.59
C GLU A 562 47.81 -19.57 -6.97
N GLN A 563 47.57 -20.88 -7.06
CA GLN A 563 47.22 -21.53 -8.32
C GLN A 563 45.86 -21.02 -8.83
N PHE A 564 44.88 -20.88 -7.95
CA PHE A 564 43.56 -20.34 -8.28
C PHE A 564 43.63 -18.90 -8.74
N ALA A 565 44.44 -18.06 -8.09
CA ALA A 565 44.63 -16.68 -8.50
C ALA A 565 45.19 -16.58 -9.93
N LYS A 566 46.17 -17.43 -10.28
CA LYS A 566 46.75 -17.49 -11.64
C LYS A 566 45.77 -18.05 -12.68
N ASP A 567 45.02 -19.08 -12.32
CA ASP A 567 44.08 -19.74 -13.23
C ASP A 567 42.91 -18.83 -13.66
N TYR A 568 42.52 -17.88 -12.80
CA TYR A 568 41.35 -17.02 -13.00
C TYR A 568 41.66 -15.51 -12.98
N ASP A 569 42.94 -15.15 -13.09
CA ASP A 569 43.42 -13.75 -13.22
C ASP A 569 42.99 -12.85 -12.03
N LEU A 570 43.18 -13.33 -10.81
CA LEU A 570 42.98 -12.53 -9.59
C LEU A 570 44.21 -11.66 -9.31
N ASP A 571 43.99 -10.58 -8.57
CA ASP A 571 45.03 -9.67 -8.10
C ASP A 571 46.04 -10.41 -7.21
N GLU A 572 47.33 -10.39 -7.60
CA GLU A 572 48.42 -11.12 -6.92
C GLU A 572 48.67 -10.62 -5.48
N ASP A 573 48.31 -9.38 -5.17
CA ASP A 573 48.49 -8.77 -3.86
C ASP A 573 47.26 -8.96 -2.95
N GLU A 574 46.06 -9.12 -3.51
CA GLU A 574 44.80 -9.19 -2.75
C GLU A 574 44.07 -10.56 -2.74
N TYR A 575 44.47 -11.55 -3.57
CA TYR A 575 43.71 -12.81 -3.74
C TYR A 575 43.50 -13.62 -2.44
N ARG A 576 44.41 -13.47 -1.47
CA ARG A 576 44.47 -14.24 -0.22
C ARG A 576 43.21 -14.16 0.63
N ASP A 577 42.44 -13.09 0.49
CA ASP A 577 41.15 -12.91 1.16
C ASP A 577 40.12 -12.42 0.13
N SER A 578 39.53 -13.37 -0.60
CA SER A 578 38.64 -13.07 -1.71
C SER A 578 37.46 -14.04 -1.82
N ILE A 579 36.38 -13.55 -2.44
CA ILE A 579 35.22 -14.34 -2.84
C ILE A 579 35.10 -14.20 -4.36
N THR A 580 35.16 -15.32 -5.07
CA THR A 580 34.97 -15.36 -6.53
C THR A 580 33.68 -16.09 -6.88
N VAL A 581 32.81 -15.45 -7.66
CA VAL A 581 31.53 -16.01 -8.11
C VAL A 581 31.59 -16.31 -9.60
N PHE A 582 31.35 -17.56 -9.95
CA PHE A 582 31.27 -18.04 -11.32
C PHE A 582 29.83 -18.31 -11.68
N TYR A 583 29.15 -17.33 -12.30
CA TYR A 583 27.83 -17.55 -12.87
C TYR A 583 27.95 -18.28 -14.22
N PRO A 584 27.03 -19.22 -14.54
CA PRO A 584 26.99 -19.83 -15.87
C PRO A 584 26.92 -18.78 -16.98
N GLY A 585 27.76 -18.93 -18.01
CA GLY A 585 27.80 -18.05 -19.18
C GLY A 585 28.32 -16.62 -18.93
N LYS A 586 28.85 -16.31 -17.74
CA LYS A 586 29.39 -14.97 -17.40
C LYS A 586 30.85 -15.04 -16.97
N ALA A 587 31.56 -13.93 -17.11
CA ALA A 587 32.91 -13.78 -16.57
C ALA A 587 32.91 -13.90 -15.03
N PRO A 588 34.00 -14.39 -14.42
CA PRO A 588 34.11 -14.48 -12.97
C PRO A 588 34.04 -13.08 -12.33
N VAL A 589 33.37 -13.01 -11.18
CA VAL A 589 33.27 -11.77 -10.38
C VAL A 589 33.99 -11.98 -9.06
N THR A 590 35.09 -11.27 -8.86
CA THR A 590 35.92 -11.37 -7.65
C THR A 590 35.73 -10.15 -6.76
N SER A 591 35.49 -10.39 -5.46
CA SER A 591 35.47 -9.37 -4.41
C SER A 591 36.57 -9.65 -3.39
N TYR A 592 37.47 -8.69 -3.21
CA TYR A 592 38.58 -8.77 -2.26
C TYR A 592 38.20 -8.24 -0.87
N LYS A 593 39.03 -8.51 0.13
CA LYS A 593 38.84 -8.13 1.54
C LYS A 593 38.41 -6.67 1.73
N SER A 594 39.05 -5.75 1.03
CA SER A 594 38.78 -4.31 1.10
C SER A 594 37.33 -4.01 0.67
N HIS A 595 36.87 -4.59 -0.44
CA HIS A 595 35.50 -4.48 -0.93
C HIS A 595 34.50 -5.08 0.06
N ILE A 596 34.78 -6.29 0.57
CA ILE A 596 33.90 -7.02 1.51
C ILE A 596 33.71 -6.21 2.81
N LEU A 597 34.79 -5.65 3.36
CA LEU A 597 34.76 -4.92 4.63
C LEU A 597 34.12 -3.52 4.50
N ASN A 598 34.21 -2.89 3.34
CA ASN A 598 33.65 -1.57 3.09
C ASN A 598 32.20 -1.60 2.56
N THR A 599 31.65 -2.79 2.35
CA THR A 599 30.28 -2.94 1.85
C THR A 599 29.27 -2.43 2.86
N THR A 600 28.28 -1.68 2.38
CA THR A 600 27.10 -1.25 3.13
C THR A 600 25.86 -1.84 2.46
N PHE A 601 24.92 -2.34 3.25
CA PHE A 601 23.70 -2.96 2.73
C PHE A 601 22.50 -2.48 3.56
N GLU A 602 21.53 -1.88 2.90
CA GLU A 602 20.32 -1.39 3.53
C GLU A 602 19.39 -2.55 3.87
N VAL A 603 19.02 -2.68 5.15
CA VAL A 603 18.12 -3.73 5.63
C VAL A 603 16.79 -3.11 6.03
N ILE A 604 15.75 -3.49 5.28
CA ILE A 604 14.37 -3.08 5.53
C ILE A 604 13.59 -4.29 6.07
N LYS A 605 13.11 -4.19 7.32
CA LYS A 605 12.16 -5.15 7.91
C LYS A 605 10.79 -4.51 7.99
N ILE A 606 10.03 -4.65 6.90
CA ILE A 606 8.69 -4.06 6.73
C ILE A 606 7.73 -4.52 7.84
N GLU A 607 7.69 -5.82 8.13
CA GLU A 607 6.83 -6.39 9.18
C GLU A 607 7.09 -5.80 10.58
N LYS A 608 8.30 -5.27 10.81
CA LYS A 608 8.72 -4.68 12.10
C LYS A 608 8.94 -3.16 12.02
N LYS A 609 8.70 -2.54 10.85
CA LYS A 609 8.96 -1.12 10.57
C LYS A 609 10.37 -0.67 11.02
N LYS A 610 11.40 -1.48 10.75
CA LYS A 610 12.80 -1.16 11.08
C LYS A 610 13.64 -1.04 9.81
N TYR A 611 14.47 -0.01 9.75
CA TYR A 611 15.43 0.28 8.69
C TYR A 611 16.79 0.58 9.32
N TRP A 612 17.83 -0.09 8.84
CA TRP A 612 19.20 0.18 9.24
C TRP A 612 20.18 -0.28 8.16
N ASN A 613 21.34 0.37 8.10
CA ASN A 613 22.44 -0.09 7.27
C ASN A 613 23.28 -1.11 8.05
N GLU A 614 23.42 -2.31 7.49
CA GLU A 614 24.46 -3.24 7.91
C GLU A 614 25.75 -2.89 7.16
N ASN A 615 26.90 -3.07 7.82
CA ASN A 615 28.21 -2.79 7.22
C ASN A 615 29.14 -4.01 7.34
N GLY A 616 30.14 -4.08 6.47
CA GLY A 616 31.18 -5.12 6.46
C GLY A 616 30.69 -6.49 5.98
N CYS A 617 31.32 -7.56 6.49
CA CYS A 617 31.08 -8.93 5.99
C CYS A 617 29.60 -9.33 5.99
N ARG A 618 28.84 -8.90 7.00
CA ARG A 618 27.41 -9.21 7.12
C ARG A 618 26.58 -8.52 6.03
N ALA A 619 26.95 -7.29 5.67
CA ALA A 619 26.34 -6.53 4.59
C ALA A 619 26.63 -7.19 3.24
N PHE A 620 27.90 -7.51 3.00
CA PHE A 620 28.33 -8.20 1.77
C PHE A 620 27.67 -9.57 1.62
N ARG A 621 27.49 -10.33 2.71
CA ARG A 621 26.73 -11.60 2.67
C ARG A 621 25.30 -11.39 2.17
N ARG A 622 24.59 -10.36 2.65
CA ARG A 622 23.22 -10.08 2.19
C ARG A 622 23.18 -9.67 0.73
N GLN A 623 24.12 -8.83 0.32
CA GLN A 623 24.28 -8.43 -1.08
C GLN A 623 24.49 -9.65 -1.97
N LEU A 624 25.46 -10.50 -1.64
CA LEU A 624 25.76 -11.71 -2.41
C LEU A 624 24.58 -12.69 -2.46
N VAL A 625 23.83 -12.85 -1.36
CA VAL A 625 22.59 -13.65 -1.35
C VAL A 625 21.54 -13.02 -2.29
N SER A 626 21.39 -11.70 -2.30
CA SER A 626 20.50 -11.00 -3.24
C SER A 626 20.92 -11.24 -4.68
N ASP A 627 22.20 -11.03 -5.00
CA ASP A 627 22.75 -11.19 -6.35
C ASP A 627 22.54 -12.62 -6.89
N ILE A 628 22.78 -13.63 -6.06
CA ILE A 628 22.56 -15.04 -6.44
C ILE A 628 21.07 -15.31 -6.71
N ARG A 629 20.18 -14.75 -5.88
CA ARG A 629 18.73 -14.92 -6.03
C ARG A 629 18.18 -14.19 -7.24
N GLU A 630 18.65 -12.98 -7.51
CA GLU A 630 18.30 -12.22 -8.71
C GLU A 630 18.80 -12.94 -9.97
N ASN A 631 20.04 -13.43 -9.97
CA ASN A 631 20.58 -14.20 -11.08
C ASN A 631 19.80 -15.50 -11.33
N ASN A 632 19.35 -16.18 -10.28
CA ASN A 632 18.51 -17.36 -10.40
C ASN A 632 17.22 -17.05 -11.16
N VAL A 633 16.63 -15.88 -10.97
CA VAL A 633 15.35 -15.48 -11.58
C VAL A 633 15.50 -14.97 -13.01
N VAL A 634 16.61 -14.32 -13.35
CA VAL A 634 16.84 -13.60 -14.62
C VAL A 634 17.42 -14.47 -15.74
N LYS A 635 17.65 -15.78 -15.51
CA LYS A 635 18.23 -16.70 -16.51
C LYS A 635 17.52 -16.66 -17.87
#